data_AF-A0A923MTV3-F1
#
_entry.id   AF-A0A923MTV3-F1
#
_cell.length_a   1.000
_cell.length_b   1.000
_cell.length_c   1.000
_cell.angle_alpha   90.00
_cell.angle_beta   90.00
_cell.angle_gamma   90.00
#
_symmetry.space_group_name_H-M   'P 1'
#
loop_
_entity.id
_entity.type
_entity.pdbx_description
1 polymer ?
#
loop_
_entity_poly.entity_id
_entity_poly.type
_entity_poly.pdbx_seq_one_letter_code
_entity_poly.pdbx_strand_id
1 'polypeptide(L)'
;MHPRTICAAFAFAAAQAFAQPAAEPPAAAASGEQPAAPAPEPTWSELLAANRHAELDAQIGAALEASLTDLARYRATQKALGALEYAPPQTSERFDAWVAATGSGIAHLVRGDFHLHRAQVKRGTEFIANTHPDAIARMRQLLPKARSDYEAALARLGPRCDACYGGLLAVGLLEGRRATATSLIDTAIQALDGGIATPLAYLDYLKPQWGGAPGEAQRFVDRFAADNPNRPAIPVLRSVLLVGRSWDLHQQHRYDQALLLAQQAATLDPGHAKAWERVAGEALMLKQYPLVLEATDHALAVNPQLGPALNYRASALLQGPTPLEAVPFLERAVAKGDEWALKALLPIVAAGQYGFQPDRERAEKICRSAIDALMPAGFACMGGLEYFGIGRKADRAKARQWFLEAADRGVEVAMVDAAKMLLAGDGGPRDEARAIALLREAHQRGEPRAEPMLRGELSPVAYVQHVQWPDARQRIRDSLQDHRAQTRAMLYVACLMLGSAFWGFMYRAGDKPAQRLAGQYHLRAGWLLRLLVLVNLAVVGAGLFFARFLAPSQQVWGYAALGLFLLAALYLVYAAFCTRTWFDDRALHFDSPLGGRKTIRFDRIAEVGWSWVAQCDYVESADGVRIYVSQMLHGCAELYQRIEAEQGESVTQPLA
;
A
#
# COMPACT_ATOMS: atom_id res chain seq x y z
N MET A 1 -9.44 5.96 46.50
CA MET A 1 -8.75 6.72 47.55
C MET A 1 -7.27 6.54 47.36
N HIS A 2 -6.53 7.64 47.21
CA HIS A 2 -5.07 7.67 47.37
C HIS A 2 -4.71 7.07 48.74
N PRO A 3 -3.52 6.45 48.87
CA PRO A 3 -2.48 7.22 49.56
C PRO A 3 -1.06 6.99 49.03
N ARG A 4 -0.29 8.07 49.11
CA ARG A 4 1.16 8.09 49.20
C ARG A 4 1.63 7.40 50.49
N THR A 5 2.93 7.12 50.56
CA THR A 5 3.73 6.77 51.77
C THR A 5 3.91 5.27 52.04
N ILE A 6 4.86 4.64 51.34
CA ILE A 6 5.92 3.85 51.99
C ILE A 6 7.24 4.20 51.29
N CYS A 7 7.89 5.24 51.83
CA CYS A 7 9.33 5.46 51.72
C CYS A 7 9.95 4.98 53.03
N ALA A 8 10.90 4.02 52.98
CA ALA A 8 12.10 4.02 53.81
C ALA A 8 12.97 2.78 53.52
N ALA A 9 14.22 3.06 53.13
CA ALA A 9 15.43 2.27 53.38
C ALA A 9 15.69 0.98 52.58
N PHE A 10 16.20 1.14 51.36
CA PHE A 10 17.47 0.49 50.96
C PHE A 10 18.25 1.43 50.02
N ALA A 11 18.64 2.57 50.58
CA ALA A 11 19.69 3.44 50.08
C ALA A 11 20.78 3.48 51.16
N PHE A 12 21.76 2.59 51.06
CA PHE A 12 23.03 2.68 51.80
C PHE A 12 24.14 1.90 51.09
N ALA A 13 24.48 2.31 49.87
CA ALA A 13 25.83 2.20 49.28
C ALA A 13 25.84 2.87 47.89
N ALA A 14 26.85 3.72 47.65
CA ALA A 14 27.23 4.31 46.36
C ALA A 14 26.46 5.56 45.86
N ALA A 15 26.14 6.49 46.77
CA ALA A 15 26.09 7.91 46.43
C ALA A 15 26.66 8.74 47.59
N GLN A 16 27.98 8.98 47.59
CA GLN A 16 28.61 10.15 48.22
C GLN A 16 30.09 10.25 47.80
N ALA A 17 30.33 11.01 46.73
CA ALA A 17 31.58 11.66 46.31
C ALA A 17 31.32 12.13 44.86
N PHE A 18 31.13 13.40 44.48
CA PHE A 18 31.62 14.67 45.00
C PHE A 18 30.61 15.77 44.62
N ALA A 19 30.14 16.53 45.60
CA ALA A 19 29.64 17.89 45.40
C ALA A 19 29.79 18.66 46.71
N GLN A 20 30.95 19.31 46.88
CA GLN A 20 31.06 20.48 47.75
C GLN A 20 31.85 21.58 47.00
N PRO A 21 31.54 22.86 47.28
CA PRO A 21 31.99 23.98 46.48
C PRO A 21 33.45 24.32 46.80
N ALA A 22 34.26 24.52 45.77
CA ALA A 22 35.66 24.89 45.94
C ALA A 22 35.77 26.31 46.52
N ALA A 23 36.46 26.43 47.66
CA ALA A 23 37.00 27.68 48.16
C ALA A 23 38.15 28.17 47.25
N GLU A 24 38.29 29.50 47.11
CA GLU A 24 39.41 30.12 46.40
C GLU A 24 40.77 29.68 46.97
N PRO A 25 41.74 29.26 46.14
CA PRO A 25 43.08 28.95 46.61
C PRO A 25 43.94 30.23 46.69
N PRO A 26 44.91 30.28 47.62
CA PRO A 26 45.84 31.39 47.72
C PRO A 26 46.87 31.35 46.59
N ALA A 27 47.32 32.53 46.18
CA ALA A 27 48.41 32.69 45.23
C ALA A 27 49.72 32.11 45.80
N ALA A 28 50.27 31.08 45.16
CA ALA A 28 51.65 30.66 45.35
C ALA A 28 52.21 30.02 44.06
N ALA A 29 53.37 30.50 43.67
CA ALA A 29 54.11 30.17 42.47
C ALA A 29 54.57 28.71 42.41
N ALA A 30 54.43 28.06 41.25
CA ALA A 30 55.16 26.85 40.91
C ALA A 30 55.35 26.76 39.38
N SER A 31 56.55 27.13 38.94
CA SER A 31 57.12 26.76 37.66
C SER A 31 57.36 25.24 37.61
N GLY A 32 56.66 24.55 36.72
CA GLY A 32 56.89 23.14 36.43
C GLY A 32 56.08 22.74 35.19
N GLU A 33 56.73 22.76 34.02
CA GLU A 33 56.16 22.27 32.76
C GLU A 33 55.80 20.78 32.90
N GLN A 34 54.50 20.46 32.81
CA GLN A 34 54.05 19.11 32.48
C GLN A 34 54.37 18.84 31.00
N PRO A 35 54.98 17.70 30.64
CA PRO A 35 55.25 17.38 29.24
C PRO A 35 53.93 17.25 28.48
N ALA A 36 53.84 17.94 27.35
CA ALA A 36 52.67 17.91 26.47
C ALA A 36 52.27 16.47 26.13
N ALA A 37 50.96 16.18 26.19
CA ALA A 37 50.43 14.91 25.72
C ALA A 37 50.93 14.63 24.29
N PRO A 38 51.40 13.41 23.97
CA PRO A 38 51.89 13.10 22.64
C PRO A 38 50.80 13.41 21.62
N ALA A 39 51.19 14.04 20.50
CA ALA A 39 50.27 14.33 19.42
C ALA A 39 49.55 13.04 18.98
N PRO A 40 48.24 13.09 18.67
CA PRO A 40 47.49 11.91 18.26
C PRO A 40 48.15 11.27 17.04
N GLU A 41 48.25 9.93 17.03
CA GLU A 41 48.80 9.21 15.89
C GLU A 41 47.99 9.52 14.61
N PRO A 42 48.67 9.72 13.47
CA PRO A 42 47.99 10.03 12.21
C PRO A 42 47.09 8.86 11.78
N THR A 43 45.89 9.18 11.31
CA THR A 43 44.96 8.19 10.75
C THR A 43 45.52 7.61 9.45
N TRP A 44 45.05 6.42 9.06
CA TRP A 44 45.48 5.79 7.80
C TRP A 44 45.15 6.62 6.57
N SER A 45 44.06 7.38 6.60
CA SER A 45 43.71 8.33 5.53
C SER A 45 44.71 9.49 5.44
N GLU A 46 45.20 10.00 6.58
CA GLU A 46 46.23 11.04 6.62
C GLU A 46 47.59 10.52 6.17
N LEU A 47 47.95 9.29 6.55
CA LEU A 47 49.18 8.64 6.07
C LEU A 47 49.16 8.43 4.55
N LEU A 48 48.04 7.97 3.99
CA LEU A 48 47.84 7.88 2.54
C LEU A 48 47.88 9.26 1.88
N ALA A 49 47.26 10.27 2.51
CA ALA A 49 47.27 11.63 2.01
C ALA A 49 48.68 12.24 1.96
N ALA A 50 49.53 11.89 2.93
CA ALA A 50 50.92 12.32 3.05
C ALA A 50 51.91 11.44 2.29
N ASN A 51 51.45 10.43 1.53
CA ASN A 51 52.29 9.43 0.85
C ASN A 51 53.29 8.70 1.78
N ARG A 52 52.95 8.54 3.07
CA ARG A 52 53.75 7.82 4.07
C ARG A 52 53.52 6.31 3.97
N HIS A 53 53.81 5.75 2.80
CA HIS A 53 53.41 4.40 2.42
C HIS A 53 53.99 3.28 3.30
N ALA A 54 55.28 3.37 3.66
CA ALA A 54 55.93 2.33 4.47
C ALA A 54 55.33 2.23 5.89
N GLU A 55 54.96 3.37 6.48
CA GLU A 55 54.32 3.42 7.78
C GLU A 55 52.87 2.94 7.71
N LEU A 56 52.15 3.31 6.65
CA LEU A 56 50.80 2.81 6.39
C LEU A 56 50.80 1.29 6.22
N ASP A 57 51.74 0.73 5.44
CA ASP A 57 51.94 -0.71 5.29
C ASP A 57 52.21 -1.38 6.66
N ALA A 58 53.13 -0.83 7.47
CA ALA A 58 53.44 -1.40 8.78
C ALA A 58 52.24 -1.39 9.73
N GLN A 59 51.49 -0.28 9.80
CA GLN A 59 50.34 -0.15 10.69
C GLN A 59 49.20 -1.08 10.29
N ILE A 60 48.86 -1.15 9.00
CA ILE A 60 47.78 -2.03 8.52
C ILE A 60 48.19 -3.49 8.68
N GLY A 61 49.45 -3.85 8.39
CA GLY A 61 49.93 -5.22 8.53
C GLY A 61 49.82 -5.73 9.96
N ALA A 62 50.27 -4.92 10.93
CA ALA A 62 50.13 -5.24 12.35
C ALA A 62 48.65 -5.37 12.78
N ALA A 63 47.78 -4.48 12.27
CA ALA A 63 46.35 -4.51 12.57
C ALA A 63 45.64 -5.74 11.98
N LEU A 64 46.05 -6.20 10.80
CA LEU A 64 45.53 -7.42 10.16
C LEU A 64 45.95 -8.68 10.92
N GLU A 65 47.21 -8.80 11.33
CA GLU A 65 47.67 -9.95 12.13
C GLU A 65 46.93 -10.01 13.48
N ALA A 66 46.80 -8.88 14.18
CA ALA A 66 46.06 -8.82 15.44
C ALA A 66 44.58 -9.19 15.28
N SER A 67 43.99 -8.97 14.11
CA SER A 67 42.58 -9.28 13.84
C SER A 67 42.26 -10.77 13.71
N LEU A 68 43.26 -11.62 13.46
CA LEU A 68 43.05 -13.06 13.24
C LEU A 68 42.54 -13.77 14.50
N THR A 69 42.90 -13.28 15.68
CA THR A 69 42.65 -13.93 16.96
C THR A 69 41.79 -13.10 17.92
N ASP A 70 41.66 -11.78 17.68
CA ASP A 70 40.92 -10.87 18.55
C ASP A 70 39.82 -10.15 17.76
N LEU A 71 38.57 -10.38 18.18
CA LEU A 71 37.38 -9.80 17.56
C LEU A 71 37.28 -8.27 17.74
N ALA A 72 37.74 -7.73 18.87
CA ALA A 72 37.76 -6.29 19.10
C ALA A 72 38.80 -5.62 18.18
N ARG A 73 39.98 -6.24 18.02
CA ARG A 73 40.99 -5.81 17.05
C ARG A 73 40.46 -5.91 15.63
N TYR A 74 39.81 -7.02 15.27
CA TYR A 74 39.16 -7.17 13.97
C TYR A 74 38.20 -6.02 13.65
N ARG A 75 37.32 -5.65 14.59
CA ARG A 75 36.40 -4.52 14.39
C ARG A 75 37.10 -3.19 14.24
N ALA A 76 38.12 -2.93 15.06
CA ALA A 76 38.91 -1.71 14.96
C ALA A 76 39.59 -1.62 13.58
N THR A 77 40.18 -2.72 13.13
CA THR A 77 40.81 -2.85 11.81
C THR A 77 39.80 -2.64 10.69
N GLN A 78 38.64 -3.30 10.73
CA GLN A 78 37.58 -3.13 9.71
C GLN A 78 37.04 -1.69 9.68
N LYS A 79 36.87 -1.05 10.84
CA LYS A 79 36.46 0.36 10.92
C LYS A 79 37.49 1.30 10.28
N ALA A 80 38.78 1.05 10.53
CA ALA A 80 39.87 1.84 9.96
C ALA A 80 40.05 1.59 8.45
N LEU A 81 39.94 0.34 7.98
CA LEU A 81 39.94 -0.02 6.56
C LEU A 81 38.77 0.63 5.82
N GLY A 82 37.59 0.64 6.44
CA GLY A 82 36.41 1.29 5.88
C GLY A 82 36.68 2.76 5.49
N ALA A 83 37.41 3.52 6.30
CA ALA A 83 37.74 4.91 5.95
C ALA A 83 38.50 5.05 4.62
N LEU A 84 39.30 4.04 4.25
CA LEU A 84 40.00 3.96 2.96
C LEU A 84 39.09 3.40 1.86
N GLU A 85 38.30 2.38 2.16
CA GLU A 85 37.35 1.73 1.24
C GLU A 85 36.28 2.72 0.72
N TYR A 86 35.69 3.49 1.63
CA TYR A 86 34.65 4.50 1.34
C TYR A 86 35.23 5.84 0.87
N ALA A 87 36.54 5.93 0.61
CA ALA A 87 37.17 7.16 0.18
C ALA A 87 36.60 7.67 -1.17
N PRO A 88 36.65 8.98 -1.44
CA PRO A 88 36.16 9.55 -2.70
C PRO A 88 36.82 8.90 -3.93
N PRO A 89 36.12 8.84 -5.09
CA PRO A 89 36.65 8.21 -6.30
C PRO A 89 38.02 8.74 -6.76
N GLN A 90 38.29 10.03 -6.49
CA GLN A 90 39.53 10.72 -6.83
C GLN A 90 40.75 10.16 -6.08
N THR A 91 40.53 9.45 -4.96
CA THR A 91 41.59 8.80 -4.18
C THR A 91 42.22 7.62 -4.92
N SER A 92 41.63 7.13 -6.02
CA SER A 92 42.16 6.01 -6.83
C SER A 92 43.63 6.21 -7.23
N GLU A 93 44.01 7.42 -7.64
CA GLU A 93 45.39 7.72 -8.06
C GLU A 93 46.40 7.57 -6.92
N ARG A 94 45.99 7.81 -5.67
CA ARG A 94 46.83 7.63 -4.49
C ARG A 94 47.04 6.16 -4.17
N PHE A 95 46.02 5.34 -4.33
CA PHE A 95 46.17 3.88 -4.20
C PHE A 95 47.09 3.31 -5.30
N ASP A 96 46.95 3.80 -6.53
CA ASP A 96 47.82 3.41 -7.64
C ASP A 96 49.28 3.82 -7.40
N ALA A 97 49.51 5.03 -6.89
CA ALA A 97 50.84 5.51 -6.51
C ALA A 97 51.44 4.70 -5.36
N TRP A 98 50.64 4.31 -4.36
CA TRP A 98 51.10 3.45 -3.26
C TRP A 98 51.55 2.08 -3.76
N VAL A 99 50.71 1.41 -4.56
CA VAL A 99 51.05 0.12 -5.17
C VAL A 99 52.31 0.22 -6.04
N ALA A 100 52.43 1.28 -6.85
CA ALA A 100 53.61 1.49 -7.69
C ALA A 100 54.89 1.77 -6.88
N ALA A 101 54.76 2.47 -5.75
CA ALA A 101 55.90 2.84 -4.91
C ALA A 101 56.42 1.69 -4.05
N THR A 102 55.55 0.85 -3.48
CA THR A 102 55.96 -0.18 -2.53
C THR A 102 55.87 -1.60 -3.08
N GLY A 103 54.99 -1.85 -4.06
CA GLY A 103 54.64 -3.21 -4.49
C GLY A 103 54.09 -4.08 -3.37
N SER A 104 53.65 -3.49 -2.25
CA SER A 104 53.24 -4.17 -1.03
C SER A 104 51.95 -4.98 -1.23
N GLY A 105 51.88 -6.14 -0.59
CA GLY A 105 50.65 -6.94 -0.57
C GLY A 105 49.50 -6.23 0.15
N ILE A 106 49.80 -5.38 1.14
CA ILE A 106 48.80 -4.57 1.85
C ILE A 106 48.23 -3.48 0.94
N ALA A 107 49.11 -2.80 0.17
CA ALA A 107 48.67 -1.80 -0.81
C ALA A 107 47.70 -2.41 -1.84
N HIS A 108 48.01 -3.62 -2.32
CA HIS A 108 47.12 -4.38 -3.19
C HIS A 108 45.80 -4.73 -2.49
N LEU A 109 45.83 -5.24 -1.25
CA LEU A 109 44.62 -5.57 -0.49
C LEU A 109 43.67 -4.38 -0.38
N VAL A 110 44.17 -3.22 0.07
CA VAL A 110 43.36 -2.02 0.28
C VAL A 110 42.82 -1.47 -1.03
N ARG A 111 43.61 -1.48 -2.11
CA ARG A 111 43.11 -1.08 -3.44
C ARG A 111 42.06 -2.05 -3.97
N GLY A 112 42.21 -3.35 -3.67
CA GLY A 112 41.21 -4.38 -3.93
C GLY A 112 39.88 -4.08 -3.25
N ASP A 113 39.90 -3.76 -1.95
CA ASP A 113 38.72 -3.36 -1.17
C ASP A 113 38.06 -2.11 -1.78
N PHE A 114 38.84 -1.10 -2.12
CA PHE A 114 38.35 0.09 -2.81
C PHE A 114 37.65 -0.27 -4.14
N HIS A 115 38.28 -1.08 -5.00
CA HIS A 115 37.68 -1.48 -6.28
C HIS A 115 36.41 -2.32 -6.10
N LEU A 116 36.38 -3.23 -5.12
CA LEU A 116 35.20 -4.02 -4.78
C LEU A 116 34.04 -3.11 -4.32
N HIS A 117 34.33 -2.17 -3.42
CA HIS A 117 33.34 -1.21 -2.95
C HIS A 117 32.77 -0.36 -4.09
N ARG A 118 33.64 0.14 -4.98
CA ARG A 118 33.21 0.85 -6.20
C ARG A 118 32.31 -0.02 -7.09
N ALA A 119 32.59 -1.31 -7.22
CA ALA A 119 31.76 -2.23 -7.96
C ALA A 119 30.36 -2.37 -7.33
N GLN A 120 30.29 -2.54 -6.00
CA GLN A 120 29.03 -2.62 -5.26
C GLN A 120 28.19 -1.34 -5.38
N VAL A 121 28.82 -0.17 -5.24
CA VAL A 121 28.14 1.13 -5.43
C VAL A 121 27.57 1.27 -6.84
N LYS A 122 28.29 0.78 -7.87
CA LYS A 122 27.80 0.83 -9.26
C LYS A 122 26.63 -0.11 -9.52
N ARG A 123 26.53 -1.22 -8.78
CA ARG A 123 25.38 -2.14 -8.83
C ARG A 123 24.15 -1.53 -8.14
N GLY A 124 24.36 -0.94 -6.96
CA GLY A 124 23.28 -0.55 -6.06
C GLY A 124 22.76 -1.71 -5.20
N THR A 125 21.80 -1.40 -4.33
CA THR A 125 21.29 -2.30 -3.28
C THR A 125 20.09 -3.15 -3.69
N GLU A 126 19.50 -2.89 -4.85
CA GLU A 126 18.31 -3.59 -5.36
C GLU A 126 18.54 -5.09 -5.58
N PHE A 127 17.50 -5.91 -5.49
CA PHE A 127 17.59 -7.33 -5.87
C PHE A 127 18.08 -7.48 -7.32
N ILE A 128 18.77 -8.59 -7.63
CA ILE A 128 19.33 -8.80 -8.98
C ILE A 128 18.26 -8.75 -10.09
N ALA A 129 17.04 -9.18 -9.77
CA ALA A 129 15.88 -9.11 -10.66
C ALA A 129 15.44 -7.67 -10.98
N ASN A 130 15.74 -6.72 -10.08
CA ASN A 130 15.38 -5.31 -10.18
C ASN A 130 16.58 -4.41 -10.49
N THR A 131 17.77 -4.98 -10.72
CA THR A 131 18.99 -4.22 -10.99
C THR A 131 19.12 -3.95 -12.49
N HIS A 132 19.29 -2.67 -12.87
CA HIS A 132 19.42 -2.29 -14.29
C HIS A 132 20.63 -2.99 -14.96
N PRO A 133 20.50 -3.52 -16.20
CA PRO A 133 21.59 -4.20 -16.90
C PRO A 133 22.90 -3.40 -16.98
N ASP A 134 22.82 -2.09 -17.23
CA ASP A 134 24.01 -1.21 -17.25
C ASP A 134 24.72 -1.11 -15.89
N ALA A 135 23.97 -1.15 -14.79
CA ALA A 135 24.57 -1.15 -13.45
C ALA A 135 25.38 -2.44 -13.23
N ILE A 136 24.84 -3.58 -13.67
CA ILE A 136 25.53 -4.88 -13.67
C ILE A 136 26.78 -4.83 -14.56
N ALA A 137 26.68 -4.25 -15.76
CA ALA A 137 27.82 -4.12 -16.68
C ALA A 137 28.95 -3.25 -16.08
N ARG A 138 28.62 -2.10 -15.48
CA ARG A 138 29.59 -1.23 -14.82
C ARG A 138 30.25 -1.89 -13.60
N MET A 139 29.48 -2.64 -12.81
CA MET A 139 30.04 -3.45 -11.71
C MET A 139 31.06 -4.47 -12.26
N ARG A 140 30.68 -5.24 -13.30
CA ARG A 140 31.52 -6.28 -13.90
C ARG A 140 32.82 -5.76 -14.50
N GLN A 141 32.91 -4.49 -14.86
CA GLN A 141 34.17 -3.88 -15.33
C GLN A 141 35.20 -3.67 -14.20
N LEU A 142 34.75 -3.53 -12.95
CA LEU A 142 35.62 -3.28 -11.80
C LEU A 142 36.05 -4.57 -11.08
N LEU A 143 35.23 -5.62 -11.12
CA LEU A 143 35.50 -6.89 -10.43
C LEU A 143 36.84 -7.56 -10.84
N PRO A 144 37.28 -7.55 -12.12
CA PRO A 144 38.59 -8.08 -12.49
C PRO A 144 39.76 -7.34 -11.84
N LYS A 145 39.65 -6.02 -11.64
CA LYS A 145 40.68 -5.23 -10.95
C LYS A 145 40.77 -5.63 -9.49
N ALA A 146 39.62 -5.69 -8.81
CA ALA A 146 39.55 -6.11 -7.41
C ALA A 146 40.12 -7.53 -7.22
N ARG A 147 39.74 -8.48 -8.09
CA ARG A 147 40.28 -9.85 -8.05
C ARG A 147 41.81 -9.86 -8.20
N SER A 148 42.32 -9.20 -9.24
CA SER A 148 43.75 -9.16 -9.52
C SER A 148 44.53 -8.59 -8.34
N ASP A 149 43.97 -7.60 -7.64
CA ASP A 149 44.57 -7.03 -6.44
C ASP A 149 44.55 -8.00 -5.26
N TYR A 150 43.44 -8.70 -5.00
CA TYR A 150 43.42 -9.71 -3.93
C TYR A 150 44.35 -10.90 -4.22
N GLU A 151 44.46 -11.35 -5.47
CA GLU A 151 45.41 -12.40 -5.88
C GLU A 151 46.85 -11.92 -5.69
N ALA A 152 47.15 -10.68 -6.07
CA ALA A 152 48.47 -10.06 -5.88
C ALA A 152 48.82 -9.87 -4.39
N ALA A 153 47.83 -9.52 -3.56
CA ALA A 153 47.95 -9.40 -2.12
C ALA A 153 48.22 -10.76 -1.49
N LEU A 154 47.43 -11.78 -1.84
CA LEU A 154 47.59 -13.15 -1.32
C LEU A 154 48.95 -13.75 -1.69
N ALA A 155 49.43 -13.50 -2.92
CA ALA A 155 50.75 -13.96 -3.36
C ALA A 155 51.92 -13.34 -2.55
N ARG A 156 51.73 -12.14 -1.98
CA ARG A 156 52.77 -11.39 -1.24
C ARG A 156 52.69 -11.57 0.27
N LEU A 157 51.48 -11.53 0.81
CA LEU A 157 51.21 -11.70 2.25
C LEU A 157 51.18 -13.19 2.64
N GLY A 158 51.05 -14.06 1.66
CA GLY A 158 51.02 -15.51 1.86
C GLY A 158 49.68 -16.00 2.42
N PRO A 159 49.63 -17.28 2.79
CA PRO A 159 48.40 -17.99 3.11
C PRO A 159 47.71 -17.51 4.40
N ARG A 160 48.34 -16.63 5.19
CA ARG A 160 47.76 -16.09 6.44
C ARG A 160 46.88 -14.85 6.24
N CYS A 161 46.71 -14.38 5.00
CA CYS A 161 45.86 -13.22 4.70
C CYS A 161 44.35 -13.57 4.68
N ASP A 162 43.70 -13.59 5.85
CA ASP A 162 42.23 -13.80 5.98
C ASP A 162 41.42 -12.78 5.15
N ALA A 163 41.82 -11.50 5.16
CA ALA A 163 41.15 -10.46 4.38
C ALA A 163 41.22 -10.71 2.86
N CYS A 164 42.33 -11.29 2.35
CA CYS A 164 42.48 -11.60 0.94
C CYS A 164 41.48 -12.68 0.50
N TYR A 165 41.33 -13.75 1.28
CA TYR A 165 40.35 -14.80 1.00
C TYR A 165 38.90 -14.27 1.11
N GLY A 166 38.61 -13.45 2.12
CA GLY A 166 37.31 -12.77 2.26
C GLY A 166 36.98 -11.89 1.04
N GLY A 167 37.94 -11.11 0.56
CA GLY A 167 37.81 -10.28 -0.64
C GLY A 167 37.58 -11.10 -1.92
N LEU A 168 38.34 -12.18 -2.12
CA LEU A 168 38.15 -13.10 -3.25
C LEU A 168 36.78 -13.78 -3.22
N LEU A 169 36.30 -14.18 -2.04
CA LEU A 169 34.94 -14.67 -1.86
C LEU A 169 33.92 -13.60 -2.23
N ALA A 170 34.06 -12.36 -1.75
CA ALA A 170 33.13 -11.28 -2.06
C ALA A 170 33.09 -10.95 -3.57
N VAL A 171 34.24 -10.96 -4.26
CA VAL A 171 34.31 -10.82 -5.71
C VAL A 171 33.57 -11.98 -6.39
N GLY A 172 33.87 -13.23 -6.02
CA GLY A 172 33.22 -14.40 -6.61
C GLY A 172 31.70 -14.40 -6.44
N LEU A 173 31.20 -13.81 -5.35
CA LEU A 173 29.76 -13.73 -5.04
C LEU A 173 29.07 -12.85 -6.08
N LEU A 174 29.65 -11.67 -6.33
CA LEU A 174 29.16 -10.71 -7.32
C LEU A 174 29.27 -11.22 -8.77
N GLU A 175 30.16 -12.18 -9.01
CA GLU A 175 30.33 -12.84 -10.32
C GLU A 175 29.47 -14.08 -10.49
N GLY A 176 28.85 -14.58 -9.43
CA GLY A 176 28.10 -15.84 -9.45
C GLY A 176 28.99 -17.09 -9.47
N ARG A 177 30.25 -17.01 -9.05
CA ARG A 177 31.20 -18.14 -9.06
C ARG A 177 31.15 -18.96 -7.76
N ARG A 178 30.05 -19.68 -7.58
CA ARG A 178 29.82 -20.47 -6.36
C ARG A 178 30.75 -21.70 -6.25
N ALA A 179 31.04 -22.38 -7.35
CA ALA A 179 31.87 -23.59 -7.34
C ALA A 179 33.28 -23.35 -6.79
N THR A 180 33.87 -22.18 -7.08
CA THR A 180 35.20 -21.80 -6.58
C THR A 180 35.17 -21.31 -5.13
N ALA A 181 34.02 -20.91 -4.61
CA ALA A 181 33.90 -20.41 -3.24
C ALA A 181 34.16 -21.52 -2.21
N THR A 182 33.64 -22.73 -2.45
CA THR A 182 33.84 -23.88 -1.55
C THR A 182 35.31 -24.30 -1.46
N SER A 183 36.02 -24.40 -2.60
CA SER A 183 37.46 -24.70 -2.58
C SER A 183 38.28 -23.61 -1.89
N LEU A 184 37.85 -22.34 -2.03
CA LEU A 184 38.56 -21.20 -1.46
C LEU A 184 38.40 -21.15 0.07
N ILE A 185 37.19 -21.38 0.60
CA ILE A 185 36.99 -21.45 2.05
C ILE A 185 37.73 -22.64 2.67
N ASP A 186 37.73 -23.81 2.01
CA ASP A 186 38.45 -24.99 2.51
C ASP A 186 39.97 -24.71 2.57
N THR A 187 40.51 -24.08 1.51
CA THR A 187 41.92 -23.65 1.47
C THR A 187 42.23 -22.66 2.59
N ALA A 188 41.37 -21.65 2.78
CA ALA A 188 41.55 -20.63 3.80
C ALA A 188 41.50 -21.22 5.22
N ILE A 189 40.54 -22.11 5.51
CA ILE A 189 40.42 -22.76 6.83
C ILE A 189 41.66 -23.61 7.14
N GLN A 190 42.23 -24.30 6.15
CA GLN A 190 43.46 -25.08 6.31
C GLN A 190 44.70 -24.19 6.50
N ALA A 191 44.73 -23.05 5.83
CA ALA A 191 45.85 -22.11 5.84
C ALA A 191 45.89 -21.19 7.06
N LEU A 192 44.74 -20.94 7.69
CA LEU A 192 44.58 -19.97 8.75
C LEU A 192 44.33 -20.69 10.09
N ASP A 193 45.13 -20.38 11.12
CA ASP A 193 44.89 -20.80 12.50
C ASP A 193 43.84 -19.92 13.23
N GLY A 194 43.46 -18.79 12.61
CA GLY A 194 42.45 -17.82 13.06
C GLY A 194 41.62 -17.30 11.89
N GLY A 195 41.00 -16.13 12.01
CA GLY A 195 40.32 -15.47 10.89
C GLY A 195 38.80 -15.40 11.02
N ILE A 196 38.28 -14.21 10.72
CA ILE A 196 36.89 -13.82 10.91
C ILE A 196 36.28 -13.38 9.57
N ALA A 197 37.06 -12.73 8.70
CA ALA A 197 36.60 -12.20 7.42
C ALA A 197 36.15 -13.30 6.48
N THR A 198 36.97 -14.34 6.28
CA THR A 198 36.67 -15.41 5.32
C THR A 198 35.39 -16.18 5.63
N PRO A 199 35.19 -16.73 6.85
CA PRO A 199 33.96 -17.47 7.13
C PRO A 199 32.72 -16.58 7.11
N LEU A 200 32.84 -15.28 7.44
CA LEU A 200 31.73 -14.32 7.29
C LEU A 200 31.39 -14.10 5.81
N ALA A 201 32.39 -13.87 4.96
CA ALA A 201 32.19 -13.69 3.52
C ALA A 201 31.59 -14.96 2.88
N TYR A 202 31.99 -16.15 3.32
CA TYR A 202 31.40 -17.40 2.84
C TYR A 202 29.94 -17.55 3.26
N LEU A 203 29.59 -17.12 4.48
CA LEU A 203 28.21 -17.18 4.97
C LEU A 203 27.24 -16.42 4.05
N ASP A 204 27.69 -15.36 3.38
CA ASP A 204 26.87 -14.63 2.40
C ASP A 204 26.46 -15.48 1.19
N TYR A 205 27.34 -16.36 0.69
CA TYR A 205 26.97 -17.31 -0.38
C TYR A 205 25.87 -18.27 0.04
N LEU A 206 25.84 -18.63 1.32
CA LEU A 206 24.92 -19.64 1.84
C LEU A 206 23.53 -19.05 2.13
N LYS A 207 23.36 -17.73 2.03
CA LYS A 207 22.04 -17.11 2.20
C LYS A 207 21.13 -17.41 1.01
N PRO A 208 19.83 -17.65 1.23
CA PRO A 208 18.86 -17.94 0.16
C PRO A 208 18.81 -16.87 -0.94
N GLN A 209 18.97 -15.59 -0.55
CA GLN A 209 19.00 -14.45 -1.49
C GLN A 209 20.15 -14.51 -2.51
N TRP A 210 21.16 -15.36 -2.28
CA TRP A 210 22.31 -15.60 -3.15
C TRP A 210 22.34 -17.04 -3.68
N GLY A 211 21.19 -17.73 -3.66
CA GLY A 211 21.03 -19.10 -4.18
C GLY A 211 21.46 -20.21 -3.21
N GLY A 212 21.64 -19.90 -1.92
CA GLY A 212 21.88 -20.90 -0.89
C GLY A 212 20.64 -21.72 -0.56
N ALA A 213 20.83 -23.02 -0.28
CA ALA A 213 19.74 -23.89 0.11
C ALA A 213 19.28 -23.59 1.55
N PRO A 214 17.97 -23.74 1.86
CA PRO A 214 17.48 -23.62 3.24
C PRO A 214 18.30 -24.49 4.20
N GLY A 215 18.78 -23.88 5.30
CA GLY A 215 19.58 -24.57 6.32
C GLY A 215 21.04 -24.88 5.94
N GLU A 216 21.51 -24.53 4.73
CA GLU A 216 22.92 -24.69 4.34
C GLU A 216 23.85 -23.82 5.20
N ALA A 217 23.49 -22.55 5.41
CA ALA A 217 24.24 -21.62 6.26
C ALA A 217 24.36 -22.13 7.72
N GLN A 218 23.28 -22.70 8.26
CA GLN A 218 23.28 -23.29 9.60
C GLN A 218 24.25 -24.48 9.69
N ARG A 219 24.15 -25.42 8.74
CA ARG A 219 25.03 -26.60 8.70
C ARG A 219 26.51 -26.21 8.60
N PHE A 220 26.82 -25.18 7.82
CA PHE A 220 28.18 -24.64 7.74
C PHE A 220 28.67 -24.14 9.10
N VAL A 221 27.90 -23.29 9.79
CA VAL A 221 28.31 -22.74 11.09
C VAL A 221 28.41 -23.83 12.16
N ASP A 222 27.50 -24.80 12.17
CA ASP A 222 27.54 -25.92 13.12
C ASP A 222 28.79 -26.78 12.90
N ARG A 223 29.09 -27.14 11.64
CA ARG A 223 30.30 -27.88 11.30
C ARG A 223 31.56 -27.07 11.60
N PHE A 224 31.61 -25.80 11.20
CA PHE A 224 32.75 -24.91 11.46
C PHE A 224 33.04 -24.80 12.95
N ALA A 225 32.00 -24.67 13.78
CA ALA A 225 32.13 -24.60 15.23
C ALA A 225 32.55 -25.95 15.86
N ALA A 226 32.08 -27.07 15.33
CA ALA A 226 32.47 -28.41 15.79
C ALA A 226 33.94 -28.71 15.47
N ASP A 227 34.36 -28.39 14.25
CA ASP A 227 35.72 -28.63 13.77
C ASP A 227 36.74 -27.65 14.39
N ASN A 228 36.30 -26.46 14.84
CA ASN A 228 37.19 -25.39 15.30
C ASN A 228 36.68 -24.63 16.55
N PRO A 229 36.48 -25.28 17.70
CA PRO A 229 35.67 -24.77 18.83
C PRO A 229 36.11 -23.43 19.45
N ASN A 230 37.37 -23.02 19.28
CA ASN A 230 37.93 -21.82 19.90
C ASN A 230 38.11 -20.64 18.92
N ARG A 231 37.58 -20.72 17.69
CA ARG A 231 37.76 -19.65 16.70
C ARG A 231 36.95 -18.39 17.06
N PRO A 232 37.54 -17.18 16.98
CA PRO A 232 36.85 -15.92 17.30
C PRO A 232 35.69 -15.60 16.35
N ALA A 233 35.60 -16.25 15.18
CA ALA A 233 34.51 -16.07 14.23
C ALA A 233 33.18 -16.70 14.71
N ILE A 234 33.21 -17.72 15.56
CA ILE A 234 32.01 -18.51 15.91
C ILE A 234 30.88 -17.66 16.50
N PRO A 235 31.11 -16.78 17.50
CA PRO A 235 30.04 -15.95 18.06
C PRO A 235 29.44 -15.01 17.01
N VAL A 236 30.28 -14.46 16.11
CA VAL A 236 29.83 -13.57 15.03
C VAL A 236 28.97 -14.32 14.02
N LEU A 237 29.42 -15.50 13.56
CA LEU A 237 28.68 -16.34 12.61
C LEU A 237 27.30 -16.74 13.17
N ARG A 238 27.26 -17.17 14.44
CA ARG A 238 26.01 -17.53 15.12
C ARG A 238 25.09 -16.31 15.28
N SER A 239 25.64 -15.16 15.65
CA SER A 239 24.90 -13.90 15.74
C SER A 239 24.25 -13.54 14.39
N VAL A 240 24.99 -13.62 13.28
CA VAL A 240 24.47 -13.35 11.93
C VAL A 240 23.34 -14.32 11.55
N LEU A 241 23.45 -15.60 11.87
CA LEU A 241 22.39 -16.58 11.62
C LEU A 241 21.12 -16.29 12.42
N LEU A 242 21.27 -15.95 13.71
CA LEU A 242 20.16 -15.62 14.58
C LEU A 242 19.45 -14.33 14.14
N VAL A 243 20.19 -13.32 13.68
CA VAL A 243 19.62 -12.11 13.05
C VAL A 243 18.78 -12.47 11.83
N GLY A 244 19.27 -13.37 10.97
CA GLY A 244 18.52 -13.84 9.80
C GLY A 244 17.22 -14.56 10.20
N ARG A 245 17.29 -15.49 11.15
CA ARG A 245 16.10 -16.21 11.66
C ARG A 245 15.12 -15.31 12.38
N SER A 246 15.60 -14.32 13.12
CA SER A 246 14.77 -13.30 13.76
C SER A 246 13.97 -12.54 12.71
N TRP A 247 14.61 -12.13 11.60
CA TRP A 247 13.93 -11.50 10.48
C TRP A 247 12.88 -12.42 9.83
N ASP A 248 13.18 -13.71 9.63
CA ASP A 248 12.20 -14.65 9.07
C ASP A 248 10.96 -14.81 9.96
N LEU A 249 11.13 -14.78 11.29
CA LEU A 249 10.02 -14.79 12.26
C LEU A 249 9.25 -13.47 12.29
N HIS A 250 9.95 -12.34 12.13
CA HIS A 250 9.32 -11.02 11.99
C HIS A 250 8.36 -10.99 10.80
N GLN A 251 8.78 -11.52 9.65
CA GLN A 251 7.94 -11.62 8.45
C GLN A 251 6.72 -12.53 8.65
N GLN A 252 6.77 -13.45 9.63
CA GLN A 252 5.65 -14.28 10.05
C GLN A 252 4.82 -13.65 11.18
N HIS A 253 5.10 -12.39 11.55
CA HIS A 253 4.49 -11.67 12.68
C HIS A 253 4.69 -12.35 14.05
N ARG A 254 5.74 -13.17 14.20
CA ARG A 254 6.07 -13.89 15.45
C ARG A 254 7.09 -13.09 16.28
N TYR A 255 6.71 -11.88 16.69
CA TYR A 255 7.63 -10.91 17.27
C TYR A 255 8.28 -11.34 18.59
N ASP A 256 7.58 -12.04 19.48
CA ASP A 256 8.15 -12.52 20.76
C ASP A 256 9.32 -13.49 20.55
N GLN A 257 9.17 -14.39 19.58
CA GLN A 257 10.20 -15.37 19.25
C GLN A 257 11.33 -14.72 18.45
N ALA A 258 11.00 -13.78 17.56
CA ALA A 258 11.98 -12.98 16.84
C ALA A 258 12.86 -12.17 17.81
N LEU A 259 12.26 -11.56 18.84
CA LEU A 259 12.96 -10.81 19.87
C LEU A 259 13.93 -11.70 20.65
N LEU A 260 13.50 -12.90 21.06
CA LEU A 260 14.37 -13.85 21.77
C LEU A 260 15.63 -14.18 20.95
N LEU A 261 15.48 -14.47 19.65
CA LEU A 261 16.62 -14.76 18.78
C LEU A 261 17.50 -13.53 18.57
N ALA A 262 16.91 -12.33 18.45
CA ALA A 262 17.68 -11.09 18.31
C ALA A 262 18.50 -10.78 19.57
N GLN A 263 17.93 -10.99 20.76
CA GLN A 263 18.64 -10.83 22.04
C GLN A 263 19.77 -11.84 22.18
N GLN A 264 19.53 -13.11 21.82
CA GLN A 264 20.59 -14.11 21.77
C GLN A 264 21.71 -13.72 20.81
N ALA A 265 21.37 -13.17 19.63
CA ALA A 265 22.36 -12.68 18.67
C ALA A 265 23.20 -11.53 19.24
N ALA A 266 22.56 -10.58 19.94
CA ALA A 266 23.21 -9.44 20.55
C ALA A 266 24.10 -9.84 21.75
N THR A 267 23.70 -10.86 22.51
CA THR A 267 24.52 -11.42 23.60
C THR A 267 25.74 -12.17 23.08
N LEU A 268 25.58 -12.95 22.00
CA LEU A 268 26.72 -13.64 21.36
C LEU A 268 27.70 -12.64 20.75
N ASP A 269 27.19 -11.54 20.21
CA ASP A 269 28.01 -10.49 19.64
C ASP A 269 27.49 -9.08 19.99
N PRO A 270 27.98 -8.49 21.10
CA PRO A 270 27.59 -7.14 21.51
C PRO A 270 28.03 -6.03 20.54
N GLY A 271 29.02 -6.28 19.66
CA GLY A 271 29.45 -5.32 18.65
C GLY A 271 28.75 -5.49 17.31
N HIS A 272 27.76 -6.39 17.20
CA HIS A 272 26.95 -6.54 16.00
C HIS A 272 25.80 -5.52 16.02
N ALA A 273 26.02 -4.33 15.45
CA ALA A 273 25.02 -3.25 15.45
C ALA A 273 23.66 -3.69 14.90
N LYS A 274 23.65 -4.56 13.88
CA LYS A 274 22.41 -5.10 13.30
C LYS A 274 21.65 -6.04 14.25
N ALA A 275 22.33 -6.76 15.14
CA ALA A 275 21.65 -7.57 16.16
C ALA A 275 20.87 -6.69 17.14
N TRP A 276 21.50 -5.64 17.65
CA TRP A 276 20.83 -4.66 18.52
C TRP A 276 19.70 -3.90 17.80
N GLU A 277 19.91 -3.57 16.53
CA GLU A 277 18.89 -2.96 15.69
C GLU A 277 17.68 -3.89 15.48
N ARG A 278 17.88 -5.20 15.34
CA ARG A 278 16.80 -6.18 15.37
C ARG A 278 16.10 -6.22 16.72
N VAL A 279 16.83 -6.25 17.84
CA VAL A 279 16.22 -6.18 19.19
C VAL A 279 15.31 -4.96 19.30
N ALA A 280 15.78 -3.79 18.86
CA ALA A 280 15.00 -2.56 18.85
C ALA A 280 13.75 -2.67 17.97
N GLY A 281 13.88 -3.20 16.75
CA GLY A 281 12.75 -3.40 15.83
C GLY A 281 11.67 -4.33 16.41
N GLU A 282 12.07 -5.50 16.94
CA GLU A 282 11.11 -6.46 17.51
C GLU A 282 10.47 -5.94 18.80
N ALA A 283 11.26 -5.30 19.67
CA ALA A 283 10.76 -4.67 20.89
C ALA A 283 9.75 -3.55 20.58
N LEU A 284 9.96 -2.80 19.50
CA LEU A 284 9.02 -1.76 19.06
C LEU A 284 7.67 -2.36 18.63
N MET A 285 7.67 -3.47 17.90
CA MET A 285 6.43 -4.17 17.52
C MET A 285 5.65 -4.67 18.73
N LEU A 286 6.36 -5.05 19.80
CA LEU A 286 5.81 -5.46 21.08
C LEU A 286 5.52 -4.28 22.03
N LYS A 287 5.75 -3.03 21.59
CA LYS A 287 5.57 -1.79 22.36
C LYS A 287 6.40 -1.74 23.65
N GLN A 288 7.53 -2.44 23.68
CA GLN A 288 8.48 -2.45 24.80
C GLN A 288 9.45 -1.26 24.69
N TYR A 289 8.95 -0.03 24.78
CA TYR A 289 9.74 1.18 24.52
C TYR A 289 11.03 1.32 25.34
N PRO A 290 11.10 0.96 26.64
CA PRO A 290 12.36 1.01 27.38
C PRO A 290 13.46 0.13 26.77
N LEU A 291 13.10 -1.07 26.31
CA LEU A 291 14.02 -1.99 25.65
C LEU A 291 14.46 -1.47 24.27
N VAL A 292 13.58 -0.76 23.55
CA VAL A 292 13.96 -0.08 22.30
C VAL A 292 15.04 0.96 22.55
N LEU A 293 14.91 1.77 23.61
CA LEU A 293 15.91 2.80 23.95
C LEU A 293 17.25 2.15 24.30
N GLU A 294 17.26 1.14 25.17
CA GLU A 294 18.48 0.39 25.52
C GLU A 294 19.16 -0.24 24.30
N ALA A 295 18.39 -0.96 23.47
CA ALA A 295 18.93 -1.61 22.29
C ALA A 295 19.46 -0.59 21.26
N THR A 296 18.80 0.56 21.10
CA THR A 296 19.28 1.62 20.20
C THR A 296 20.52 2.33 20.74
N ASP A 297 20.69 2.44 22.06
CA ASP A 297 21.94 2.94 22.66
C ASP A 297 23.13 2.04 22.30
N HIS A 298 22.96 0.71 22.41
CA HIS A 298 23.98 -0.24 21.97
C HIS A 298 24.24 -0.18 20.45
N ALA A 299 23.18 -0.16 19.63
CA ALA A 299 23.32 -0.11 18.18
C ALA A 299 24.04 1.15 17.70
N LEU A 300 23.70 2.31 18.26
CA LEU A 300 24.25 3.61 17.88
C LEU A 300 25.64 3.87 18.49
N ALA A 301 25.98 3.22 19.61
CA ALA A 301 27.36 3.23 20.12
C ALA A 301 28.34 2.54 19.14
N VAL A 302 27.89 1.46 18.48
CA VAL A 302 28.68 0.75 17.47
C VAL A 302 28.67 1.50 16.14
N ASN A 303 27.48 1.85 15.64
CA ASN A 303 27.31 2.61 14.41
C ASN A 303 26.37 3.80 14.63
N PRO A 304 26.92 5.00 14.89
CA PRO A 304 26.11 6.20 15.12
C PRO A 304 25.20 6.52 13.95
N GLN A 305 25.57 6.18 12.72
CA GLN A 305 24.82 6.54 11.52
C GLN A 305 23.86 5.45 11.05
N LEU A 306 23.55 4.46 11.90
CA LEU A 306 22.64 3.37 11.56
C LEU A 306 21.19 3.86 11.46
N GLY A 307 20.74 4.13 10.23
CA GLY A 307 19.41 4.68 9.92
C GLY A 307 18.24 4.01 10.66
N PRO A 308 18.07 2.68 10.55
CA PRO A 308 16.97 2.00 11.24
C PRO A 308 16.99 2.17 12.77
N ALA A 309 18.17 2.19 13.41
CA ALA A 309 18.28 2.41 14.85
C ALA A 309 17.90 3.85 15.25
N LEU A 310 18.24 4.85 14.42
CA LEU A 310 17.79 6.24 14.62
C LEU A 310 16.25 6.31 14.58
N ASN A 311 15.63 5.61 13.63
CA ASN A 311 14.16 5.58 13.50
C ASN A 311 13.49 4.89 14.67
N TYR A 312 13.95 3.69 15.06
CA TYR A 312 13.37 2.97 16.18
C TYR A 312 13.48 3.77 17.48
N ARG A 313 14.62 4.43 17.71
CA ARG A 313 14.79 5.31 18.88
C ARG A 313 13.82 6.48 18.84
N ALA A 314 13.76 7.20 17.72
CA ALA A 314 12.84 8.32 17.56
C ALA A 314 11.38 7.88 17.76
N SER A 315 10.99 6.73 17.20
CA SER A 315 9.64 6.19 17.36
C SER A 315 9.33 5.87 18.82
N ALA A 316 10.27 5.28 19.57
CA ALA A 316 10.07 5.00 21.00
C ALA A 316 9.96 6.28 21.83
N LEU A 317 10.80 7.30 21.56
CA LEU A 317 10.75 8.59 22.24
C LEU A 317 9.43 9.33 21.99
N LEU A 318 8.91 9.31 20.77
CA LEU A 318 7.61 9.93 20.43
C LEU A 318 6.41 9.30 21.15
N GLN A 319 6.52 8.04 21.56
CA GLN A 319 5.51 7.33 22.35
C GLN A 319 5.76 7.44 23.87
N GLY A 320 6.93 7.95 24.26
CA GLY A 320 7.36 8.08 25.65
C GLY A 320 7.01 9.43 26.28
N PRO A 321 7.50 9.69 27.51
CA PRO A 321 7.25 10.93 28.23
C PRO A 321 8.05 12.13 27.68
N THR A 322 9.10 11.89 26.89
CA THR A 322 10.03 12.91 26.38
C THR A 322 10.08 12.96 24.85
N PRO A 323 8.95 13.26 24.17
CA PRO A 323 8.86 13.22 22.70
C PRO A 323 9.82 14.18 21.99
N LEU A 324 10.21 15.30 22.63
CA LEU A 324 11.14 16.27 22.05
C LEU A 324 12.58 15.75 21.97
N GLU A 325 12.95 14.73 22.73
CA GLU A 325 14.27 14.09 22.60
C GLU A 325 14.40 13.33 21.27
N ALA A 326 13.30 13.05 20.56
CA ALA A 326 13.32 12.40 19.25
C ALA A 326 13.89 13.31 18.15
N VAL A 327 13.79 14.64 18.29
CA VAL A 327 14.17 15.63 17.26
C VAL A 327 15.56 15.42 16.67
N PRO A 328 16.66 15.33 17.45
CA PRO A 328 18.00 15.15 16.89
C PRO A 328 18.15 13.81 16.14
N PHE A 329 17.44 12.75 16.55
CA PHE A 329 17.49 11.46 15.86
C PHE A 329 16.71 11.50 14.54
N LEU A 330 15.55 12.17 14.53
CA LEU A 330 14.77 12.40 13.33
C LEU A 330 15.53 13.25 12.30
N GLU A 331 16.20 14.32 12.73
CA GLU A 331 17.01 15.17 11.82
C GLU A 331 18.11 14.36 11.12
N ARG A 332 18.78 13.49 11.86
CA ARG A 332 19.83 12.60 11.33
C ARG A 332 19.26 11.55 10.40
N ALA A 333 18.07 11.01 10.70
CA ALA A 333 17.38 10.06 9.83
C ALA A 333 16.91 10.73 8.52
N VAL A 334 16.40 11.96 8.56
CA VAL A 334 16.04 12.74 7.35
C VAL A 334 17.27 12.96 6.45
N ALA A 335 18.41 13.32 7.04
CA ALA A 335 19.66 13.46 6.28
C ALA A 335 20.14 12.15 5.62
N LYS A 336 19.54 11.01 5.98
CA LYS A 336 19.80 9.68 5.39
C LYS A 336 18.73 9.22 4.41
N GLY A 337 17.76 10.08 4.09
CA GLY A 337 16.70 9.74 3.14
C GLY A 337 15.44 9.15 3.79
N ASP A 338 15.29 9.23 5.11
CA ASP A 338 14.14 8.62 5.79
C ASP A 338 12.88 9.48 5.72
N GLU A 339 11.91 9.02 4.93
CA GLU A 339 10.64 9.73 4.71
C GLU A 339 9.72 9.72 5.92
N TRP A 340 9.73 8.64 6.71
CA TRP A 340 8.94 8.58 7.94
C TRP A 340 9.45 9.62 8.94
N ALA A 341 10.76 9.77 9.08
CA ALA A 341 11.37 10.74 9.97
C ALA A 341 11.02 12.18 9.56
N LEU A 342 10.99 12.48 8.26
CA LEU A 342 10.55 13.79 7.76
C LEU A 342 9.10 14.07 8.17
N LYS A 343 8.20 13.11 7.93
CA LYS A 343 6.77 13.23 8.28
C LYS A 343 6.53 13.40 9.78
N ALA A 344 7.33 12.72 10.62
CA ALA A 344 7.23 12.81 12.07
C ALA A 344 7.83 14.12 12.62
N LEU A 345 8.90 14.64 12.01
CA LEU A 345 9.64 15.80 12.49
C LEU A 345 8.96 17.12 12.19
N LEU A 346 8.35 17.27 11.00
CA LEU A 346 7.78 18.55 10.59
C LEU A 346 6.66 19.06 11.49
N PRO A 347 5.69 18.24 11.95
CA PRO A 347 4.67 18.71 12.89
C PRO A 347 5.27 19.25 14.20
N ILE A 348 6.38 18.67 14.65
CA ILE A 348 7.09 19.11 15.87
C ILE A 348 7.72 20.49 15.61
N VAL A 349 8.58 20.59 14.60
CA VAL A 349 9.39 21.79 14.38
C VAL A 349 8.58 22.93 13.77
N ALA A 350 7.66 22.63 12.85
CA ALA A 350 6.94 23.64 12.08
C ALA A 350 5.62 24.06 12.74
N ALA A 351 4.89 23.13 13.38
CA ALA A 351 3.61 23.43 14.03
C ALA A 351 3.68 23.48 15.56
N GLY A 352 4.84 23.21 16.15
CA GLY A 352 5.04 23.28 17.60
C GLY A 352 4.39 22.14 18.39
N GLN A 353 4.26 20.96 17.78
CA GLN A 353 3.71 19.79 18.47
C GLN A 353 4.53 19.45 19.73
N TYR A 354 3.86 18.88 20.75
CA TYR A 354 4.45 18.57 22.06
C TYR A 354 4.99 19.79 22.82
N GLY A 355 4.51 21.00 22.51
CA GLY A 355 4.95 22.23 23.15
C GLY A 355 6.29 22.75 22.62
N PHE A 356 6.77 22.22 21.50
CA PHE A 356 7.93 22.75 20.79
C PHE A 356 7.63 24.17 20.29
N GLN A 357 8.60 25.08 20.34
CA GLN A 357 8.43 26.41 19.78
C GLN A 357 8.59 26.35 18.26
N PRO A 358 7.58 26.72 17.46
CA PRO A 358 7.68 26.67 16.00
C PRO A 358 8.91 27.40 15.49
N ASP A 359 9.74 26.70 14.72
CA ASP A 359 10.99 27.21 14.16
C ASP A 359 10.98 27.04 12.65
N ARG A 360 10.69 28.14 11.94
CA ARG A 360 10.62 28.14 10.48
C ARG A 360 11.97 27.84 9.85
N GLU A 361 13.04 28.49 10.31
CA GLU A 361 14.36 28.38 9.69
C GLU A 361 14.87 26.94 9.80
N ARG A 362 14.66 26.33 10.97
CA ARG A 362 14.95 24.91 11.18
C ARG A 362 14.09 24.01 10.31
N ALA A 363 12.79 24.28 10.18
CA ALA A 363 11.92 23.51 9.29
C ALA A 363 12.35 23.59 7.82
N GLU A 364 12.73 24.77 7.33
CA GLU A 364 13.26 24.95 5.96
C GLU A 364 14.56 24.18 5.77
N LYS A 365 15.47 24.22 6.75
CA LYS A 365 16.72 23.44 6.72
C LYS A 365 16.44 21.93 6.67
N ILE A 366 15.45 21.45 7.41
CA ILE A 366 15.02 20.04 7.39
C ILE A 366 14.47 19.68 6.01
N CYS A 367 13.59 20.49 5.41
CA CYS A 367 13.10 20.25 4.06
C CYS A 367 14.24 20.20 3.02
N ARG A 368 15.20 21.13 3.12
CA ARG A 368 16.39 21.15 2.23
C ARG A 368 17.25 19.90 2.41
N SER A 369 17.50 19.49 3.65
CA SER A 369 18.20 18.24 3.96
C SER A 369 17.53 17.03 3.30
N ALA A 370 16.20 16.97 3.30
CA ALA A 370 15.46 15.93 2.58
C ALA A 370 15.67 15.98 1.06
N ILE A 371 15.67 17.18 0.46
CA ILE A 371 15.97 17.37 -0.98
C ILE A 371 17.41 16.93 -1.30
N ASP A 372 18.38 17.30 -0.46
CA ASP A 372 19.79 16.92 -0.61
C ASP A 372 19.98 15.41 -0.46
N ALA A 373 19.15 14.76 0.37
CA ALA A 373 19.06 13.30 0.50
C ALA A 373 18.26 12.64 -0.64
N LEU A 374 17.96 13.37 -1.72
CA LEU A 374 17.22 12.91 -2.90
C LEU A 374 15.79 12.43 -2.60
N MET A 375 15.17 12.92 -1.54
CA MET A 375 13.78 12.60 -1.19
C MET A 375 12.82 13.55 -1.92
N PRO A 376 11.96 13.06 -2.82
CA PRO A 376 10.96 13.91 -3.48
C PRO A 376 10.01 14.60 -2.48
N ALA A 377 9.73 13.96 -1.34
CA ALA A 377 8.92 14.52 -0.26
C ALA A 377 9.48 15.84 0.32
N GLY A 378 10.78 16.13 0.16
CA GLY A 378 11.37 17.42 0.53
C GLY A 378 10.80 18.60 -0.25
N PHE A 379 10.39 18.41 -1.51
CA PHE A 379 9.71 19.45 -2.29
C PHE A 379 8.30 19.74 -1.76
N ALA A 380 7.55 18.69 -1.40
CA ALA A 380 6.24 18.82 -0.78
C ALA A 380 6.32 19.51 0.60
N CYS A 381 7.37 19.20 1.36
CA CYS A 381 7.72 19.87 2.62
C CYS A 381 7.88 21.39 2.42
N MET A 382 8.68 21.81 1.44
CA MET A 382 8.83 23.23 1.08
C MET A 382 7.48 23.85 0.70
N GLY A 383 6.67 23.16 -0.10
CA GLY A 383 5.32 23.59 -0.47
C GLY A 383 4.44 23.87 0.75
N GLY A 384 4.46 22.97 1.74
CA GLY A 384 3.72 23.14 3.00
C GLY A 384 4.18 24.36 3.80
N LEU A 385 5.50 24.57 3.96
CA LEU A 385 6.04 25.72 4.70
C LEU A 385 5.66 27.07 4.06
N GLU A 386 5.58 27.12 2.73
CA GLU A 386 5.13 28.29 1.99
C GLU A 386 3.61 28.48 2.06
N TYR A 387 2.86 27.38 1.99
CA TYR A 387 1.41 27.37 2.03
C TYR A 387 0.88 27.87 3.37
N PHE A 388 1.42 27.37 4.48
CA PHE A 388 0.95 27.75 5.82
C PHE A 388 1.54 29.07 6.32
N GLY A 389 2.64 29.55 5.74
CA GLY A 389 3.28 30.78 6.23
C GLY A 389 3.75 30.65 7.68
N ILE A 390 4.43 29.56 8.01
CA ILE A 390 4.93 29.37 9.37
C ILE A 390 6.00 30.44 9.64
N GLY A 391 5.77 31.32 10.61
CA GLY A 391 6.69 32.42 10.98
C GLY A 391 6.76 33.60 10.00
N ARG A 392 6.02 33.59 8.87
CA ARG A 392 5.95 34.72 7.93
C ARG A 392 4.64 34.71 7.13
N LYS A 393 4.34 35.76 6.38
CA LYS A 393 3.16 35.73 5.49
C LYS A 393 3.26 34.59 4.47
N ALA A 394 2.19 33.80 4.34
CA ALA A 394 2.11 32.69 3.39
C ALA A 394 2.33 33.19 1.94
N ASP A 395 3.09 32.42 1.15
CA ASP A 395 3.31 32.67 -0.28
C ASP A 395 2.70 31.51 -1.07
N ARG A 396 1.42 31.67 -1.39
CA ARG A 396 0.62 30.64 -2.07
C ARG A 396 1.15 30.35 -3.48
N ALA A 397 1.73 31.35 -4.16
CA ALA A 397 2.27 31.17 -5.49
C ALA A 397 3.50 30.26 -5.46
N LYS A 398 4.43 30.49 -4.52
CA LYS A 398 5.57 29.59 -4.33
C LYS A 398 5.15 28.21 -3.82
N ALA A 399 4.18 28.14 -2.91
CA ALA A 399 3.65 26.86 -2.46
C ALA A 399 3.13 26.02 -3.63
N ARG A 400 2.34 26.62 -4.54
CA ARG A 400 1.85 25.94 -5.74
C ARG A 400 2.99 25.46 -6.63
N GLN A 401 4.04 26.26 -6.83
CA GLN A 401 5.22 25.85 -7.60
C GLN A 401 5.90 24.62 -6.97
N TRP A 402 6.15 24.64 -5.65
CA TRP A 402 6.78 23.52 -4.95
C TRP A 402 5.94 22.24 -4.98
N PHE A 403 4.62 22.34 -4.80
CA PHE A 403 3.75 21.18 -4.88
C PHE A 403 3.67 20.59 -6.29
N LEU A 404 3.68 21.43 -7.33
CA LEU A 404 3.76 20.97 -8.72
C LEU A 404 5.09 20.26 -9.00
N GLU A 405 6.20 20.83 -8.54
CA GLU A 405 7.53 20.23 -8.68
C GLU A 405 7.64 18.88 -7.97
N ALA A 406 7.01 18.75 -6.79
CA ALA A 406 6.91 17.50 -6.05
C ALA A 406 6.01 16.47 -6.75
N ALA A 407 4.86 16.92 -7.30
CA ALA A 407 3.94 16.09 -8.05
C ALA A 407 4.61 15.53 -9.33
N ASP A 408 5.36 16.36 -10.05
CA ASP A 408 6.12 15.97 -11.24
C ASP A 408 7.23 14.95 -10.91
N ARG A 409 7.69 14.89 -9.64
CA ARG A 409 8.63 13.89 -9.10
C ARG A 409 7.95 12.64 -8.53
N GLY A 410 6.64 12.51 -8.71
CA GLY A 410 5.91 11.32 -8.28
C GLY A 410 5.40 11.35 -6.84
N VAL A 411 5.50 12.47 -6.10
CA VAL A 411 4.97 12.55 -4.73
C VAL A 411 3.44 12.60 -4.77
N GLU A 412 2.80 11.50 -4.38
CA GLU A 412 1.36 11.30 -4.53
C GLU A 412 0.55 12.27 -3.67
N VAL A 413 1.01 12.53 -2.45
CA VAL A 413 0.36 13.51 -1.57
C VAL A 413 0.42 14.93 -2.16
N ALA A 414 1.51 15.27 -2.84
CA ALA A 414 1.68 16.59 -3.47
C ALA A 414 0.85 16.74 -4.74
N MET A 415 0.57 15.65 -5.48
CA MET A 415 -0.36 15.68 -6.62
C MET A 415 -1.74 16.15 -6.17
N VAL A 416 -2.23 15.62 -5.04
CA VAL A 416 -3.52 16.03 -4.46
C VAL A 416 -3.48 17.48 -3.97
N ASP A 417 -2.42 17.87 -3.26
CA ASP A 417 -2.32 19.23 -2.72
C ASP A 417 -2.13 20.28 -3.83
N ALA A 418 -1.37 19.98 -4.89
CA ALA A 418 -1.29 20.79 -6.10
C ALA A 418 -2.64 20.88 -6.82
N ALA A 419 -3.35 19.76 -6.97
CA ALA A 419 -4.68 19.76 -7.60
C ALA A 419 -5.70 20.61 -6.83
N LYS A 420 -5.68 20.58 -5.49
CA LYS A 420 -6.51 21.48 -4.67
C LYS A 420 -6.23 22.95 -4.96
N MET A 421 -4.96 23.33 -5.01
CA MET A 421 -4.58 24.71 -5.31
C MET A 421 -4.99 25.11 -6.73
N LEU A 422 -4.85 24.20 -7.70
CA LEU A 422 -5.27 24.40 -9.09
C LEU A 422 -6.79 24.58 -9.24
N LEU A 423 -7.61 23.82 -8.52
CA LEU A 423 -9.08 23.95 -8.54
C LEU A 423 -9.55 25.24 -7.88
N ALA A 424 -8.91 25.61 -6.76
CA ALA A 424 -9.23 26.81 -6.01
C ALA A 424 -8.72 28.11 -6.66
N GLY A 425 -7.76 28.02 -7.60
CA GLY A 425 -7.02 29.21 -8.05
C GLY A 425 -6.13 29.81 -6.95
N ASP A 426 -5.67 28.97 -6.01
CA ASP A 426 -4.81 29.41 -4.91
C ASP A 426 -3.36 29.51 -5.40
N GLY A 427 -2.75 30.70 -5.28
CA GLY A 427 -1.40 30.94 -5.77
C GLY A 427 -1.25 31.00 -7.30
N GLY A 428 -2.33 31.15 -8.06
CA GLY A 428 -2.29 31.30 -9.52
C GLY A 428 -3.66 31.11 -10.18
N PRO A 429 -3.75 31.19 -11.52
CA PRO A 429 -5.01 30.95 -12.22
C PRO A 429 -5.49 29.51 -12.02
N ARG A 430 -6.82 29.36 -11.97
CA ARG A 430 -7.48 28.06 -11.91
C ARG A 430 -7.15 27.24 -13.16
N ASP A 431 -6.85 25.96 -12.97
CA ASP A 431 -6.55 25.01 -14.04
C ASP A 431 -7.11 23.64 -13.67
N GLU A 432 -8.39 23.47 -13.97
CA GLU A 432 -9.17 22.29 -13.61
C GLU A 432 -8.72 21.04 -14.39
N ALA A 433 -8.31 21.20 -15.65
CA ALA A 433 -7.84 20.10 -16.47
C ALA A 433 -6.57 19.47 -15.90
N ARG A 434 -5.58 20.30 -15.52
CA ARG A 434 -4.36 19.81 -14.86
C ARG A 434 -4.66 19.24 -13.48
N ALA A 435 -5.59 19.83 -12.73
CA ALA A 435 -5.98 19.32 -11.42
C ALA A 435 -6.58 17.91 -11.50
N ILE A 436 -7.53 17.68 -12.42
CA ILE A 436 -8.15 16.36 -12.63
C ILE A 436 -7.10 15.35 -13.09
N ALA A 437 -6.17 15.75 -13.95
CA ALA A 437 -5.08 14.87 -14.40
C ALA A 437 -4.20 14.40 -13.23
N LEU A 438 -3.79 15.32 -12.36
CA LEU A 438 -3.01 15.02 -11.16
C LEU A 438 -3.78 14.14 -10.17
N LEU A 439 -5.07 14.43 -9.92
CA LEU A 439 -5.90 13.61 -9.04
C LEU A 439 -6.08 12.19 -9.59
N ARG A 440 -6.25 12.03 -10.91
CA ARG A 440 -6.34 10.71 -11.53
C ARG A 440 -5.04 9.93 -11.38
N GLU A 441 -3.90 10.57 -11.58
CA GLU A 441 -2.59 9.96 -11.40
C GLU A 441 -2.36 9.56 -9.93
N ALA A 442 -2.71 10.43 -8.98
CA ALA A 442 -2.65 10.14 -7.55
C ALA A 442 -3.55 8.95 -7.17
N HIS A 443 -4.78 8.89 -7.71
CA HIS A 443 -5.69 7.75 -7.50
C HIS A 443 -5.11 6.44 -8.05
N GLN A 444 -4.51 6.46 -9.24
CA GLN A 444 -3.86 5.29 -9.83
C GLN A 444 -2.67 4.81 -8.99
N ARG A 445 -1.96 5.73 -8.32
CA ARG A 445 -0.89 5.42 -7.36
C ARG A 445 -1.38 5.09 -5.95
N GLY A 446 -2.69 5.06 -5.71
CA GLY A 446 -3.29 4.63 -4.45
C GLY A 446 -3.39 5.70 -3.37
N GLU A 447 -3.24 6.99 -3.68
CA GLU A 447 -3.43 8.07 -2.71
C GLU A 447 -4.93 8.20 -2.34
N PRO A 448 -5.30 7.93 -1.07
CA PRO A 448 -6.71 7.80 -0.67
C PRO A 448 -7.49 9.11 -0.73
N ARG A 449 -6.82 10.26 -0.66
CA ARG A 449 -7.47 11.58 -0.75
C ARG A 449 -7.95 11.92 -2.17
N ALA A 450 -7.44 11.24 -3.20
CA ALA A 450 -7.70 11.60 -4.59
C ALA A 450 -9.12 11.21 -5.06
N GLU A 451 -9.62 10.05 -4.67
CA GLU A 451 -10.91 9.53 -5.14
C GLU A 451 -12.12 10.37 -4.71
N PRO A 452 -12.26 10.78 -3.42
CA PRO A 452 -13.37 11.64 -3.01
C PRO A 452 -13.39 12.97 -3.74
N MET A 453 -12.20 13.53 -4.03
CA MET A 453 -12.08 14.76 -4.81
C MET A 453 -12.53 14.57 -6.25
N LEU A 454 -12.10 13.50 -6.92
CA LEU A 454 -12.56 13.19 -8.29
C LEU A 454 -14.08 13.01 -8.35
N ARG A 455 -14.71 12.40 -7.35
CA ARG A 455 -16.17 12.25 -7.29
C ARG A 455 -16.91 13.57 -7.06
N GLY A 456 -16.28 14.52 -6.36
CA GLY A 456 -16.83 15.86 -6.13
C GLY A 456 -16.73 16.77 -7.35
N GLU A 457 -15.61 16.68 -8.08
CA GLU A 457 -15.33 17.53 -9.25
C GLU A 457 -15.93 16.98 -10.56
N LEU A 458 -16.06 15.65 -10.69
CA LEU A 458 -16.54 15.01 -11.92
C LEU A 458 -18.01 14.59 -11.80
N SER A 459 -18.78 14.78 -12.88
CA SER A 459 -20.11 14.15 -13.00
C SER A 459 -19.99 12.62 -12.91
N PRO A 460 -21.05 11.88 -12.51
CA PRO A 460 -21.02 10.41 -12.43
C PRO A 460 -20.53 9.75 -13.74
N VAL A 461 -20.94 10.30 -14.88
CA VAL A 461 -20.50 9.84 -16.21
C VAL A 461 -19.01 10.11 -16.42
N ALA A 462 -18.54 11.31 -16.12
CA ALA A 462 -17.13 11.68 -16.26
C ALA A 462 -16.23 10.87 -15.31
N TYR A 463 -16.67 10.64 -14.07
CA TYR A 463 -15.97 9.81 -13.10
C TYR A 463 -15.81 8.36 -13.62
N VAL A 464 -16.90 7.74 -14.09
CA VAL A 464 -16.82 6.40 -14.68
C VAL A 464 -15.93 6.38 -15.92
N GLN A 465 -16.02 7.38 -16.79
CA GLN A 465 -15.23 7.44 -18.02
C GLN A 465 -13.74 7.71 -17.78
N HIS A 466 -13.37 8.55 -16.82
CA HIS A 466 -11.99 9.00 -16.65
C HIS A 466 -11.23 8.26 -15.55
N VAL A 467 -11.93 7.67 -14.59
CA VAL A 467 -11.35 7.03 -13.41
C VAL A 467 -11.56 5.52 -13.45
N GLN A 468 -12.82 5.06 -13.55
CA GLN A 468 -13.10 3.62 -13.48
C GLN A 468 -12.79 2.89 -14.79
N TRP A 469 -13.26 3.41 -15.92
CA TRP A 469 -13.12 2.81 -17.24
C TRP A 469 -12.56 3.81 -18.27
N PRO A 470 -11.26 4.15 -18.18
CA PRO A 470 -10.61 5.05 -19.16
C PRO A 470 -10.76 4.59 -20.62
N ASP A 471 -10.82 3.27 -20.83
CA ASP A 471 -10.97 2.67 -22.17
C ASP A 471 -12.42 2.47 -22.60
N ALA A 472 -13.42 2.82 -21.78
CA ALA A 472 -14.83 2.56 -22.07
C ALA A 472 -15.24 3.14 -23.43
N ARG A 473 -14.73 4.33 -23.80
CA ARG A 473 -15.02 4.91 -25.12
C ARG A 473 -14.56 4.03 -26.27
N GLN A 474 -13.38 3.42 -26.15
CA GLN A 474 -12.87 2.52 -27.18
C GLN A 474 -13.67 1.23 -27.20
N ARG A 475 -13.96 0.62 -26.04
CA ARG A 475 -14.78 -0.61 -25.96
C ARG A 475 -16.20 -0.41 -26.46
N ILE A 476 -16.81 0.74 -26.15
CA ILE A 476 -18.14 1.11 -26.66
C ILE A 476 -18.08 1.30 -28.17
N ARG A 477 -17.02 1.94 -28.70
CA ARG A 477 -16.81 2.10 -30.14
C ARG A 477 -16.63 0.76 -30.84
N ASP A 478 -15.83 -0.14 -30.28
CA ASP A 478 -15.58 -1.48 -30.81
C ASP A 478 -16.85 -2.34 -30.75
N SER A 479 -17.62 -2.24 -29.66
CA SER A 479 -18.92 -2.92 -29.49
C SER A 479 -20.01 -2.36 -30.42
N LEU A 480 -20.02 -1.05 -30.64
CA LEU A 480 -20.92 -0.40 -31.60
C LEU A 480 -20.56 -0.75 -33.05
N GLN A 481 -19.38 -1.28 -33.35
CA GLN A 481 -19.02 -1.80 -34.67
C GLN A 481 -19.45 -3.27 -34.87
N ASP A 482 -19.90 -3.97 -33.82
CA ASP A 482 -20.48 -5.32 -33.91
C ASP A 482 -21.99 -5.26 -34.25
N HIS A 483 -22.34 -5.72 -35.46
CA HIS A 483 -23.72 -5.73 -35.97
C HIS A 483 -24.71 -6.50 -35.08
N ARG A 484 -24.24 -7.49 -34.29
CA ARG A 484 -25.11 -8.25 -33.36
C ARG A 484 -25.47 -7.46 -32.11
N ALA A 485 -24.59 -6.59 -31.64
CA ALA A 485 -24.83 -5.74 -30.47
C ALA A 485 -25.77 -4.56 -30.82
N GLN A 486 -25.59 -3.96 -31.99
CA GLN A 486 -26.48 -2.90 -32.51
C GLN A 486 -27.95 -3.34 -32.57
N THR A 487 -28.20 -4.56 -33.08
CA THR A 487 -29.56 -5.10 -33.26
C THR A 487 -30.26 -5.34 -31.91
N ARG A 488 -29.52 -5.80 -30.89
CA ARG A 488 -30.06 -6.06 -29.54
C ARG A 488 -30.34 -4.77 -28.77
N ALA A 489 -29.47 -3.77 -28.90
CA ALA A 489 -29.63 -2.47 -28.24
C ALA A 489 -30.84 -1.69 -28.79
N MET A 490 -31.04 -1.69 -30.11
CA MET A 490 -32.21 -1.05 -30.74
C MET A 490 -33.53 -1.71 -30.30
N LEU A 491 -33.56 -3.04 -30.18
CA LEU A 491 -34.76 -3.76 -29.73
C LEU A 491 -35.12 -3.41 -28.28
N TYR A 492 -34.12 -3.29 -27.40
CA TYR A 492 -34.32 -2.95 -25.99
C TYR A 492 -34.84 -1.51 -25.80
N VAL A 493 -34.30 -0.55 -26.55
CA VAL A 493 -34.74 0.86 -26.48
C VAL A 493 -36.15 1.01 -27.04
N ALA A 494 -36.51 0.29 -28.11
CA ALA A 494 -37.87 0.29 -28.65
C ALA A 494 -38.90 -0.27 -27.65
N CYS A 495 -38.57 -1.36 -26.96
CA CYS A 495 -39.42 -1.95 -25.93
C CYS A 495 -39.63 -1.02 -24.72
N LEU A 496 -38.58 -0.31 -24.29
CA LEU A 496 -38.65 0.66 -23.19
C LEU A 496 -39.54 1.86 -23.55
N MET A 497 -39.38 2.45 -24.74
CA MET A 497 -40.20 3.59 -25.15
C MET A 497 -41.69 3.24 -25.32
N LEU A 498 -42.00 2.04 -25.84
CA LEU A 498 -43.38 1.56 -25.94
C LEU A 498 -44.01 1.29 -24.57
N GLY A 499 -43.25 0.75 -23.62
CA GLY A 499 -43.71 0.55 -22.24
C GLY A 499 -43.98 1.87 -21.49
N SER A 500 -43.13 2.88 -21.68
CA SER A 500 -43.28 4.20 -21.04
C SER A 500 -44.46 5.01 -21.58
N ALA A 501 -44.70 4.97 -22.90
CA ALA A 501 -45.86 5.62 -23.51
C ALA A 501 -47.19 4.96 -23.11
N PHE A 502 -47.19 3.64 -22.91
CA PHE A 502 -48.35 2.87 -22.45
C PHE A 502 -48.75 3.21 -21.00
N TRP A 503 -47.78 3.37 -20.11
CA TRP A 503 -48.03 3.71 -18.70
C TRP A 503 -48.52 5.16 -18.50
N GLY A 504 -47.94 6.13 -19.24
CA GLY A 504 -48.36 7.52 -19.19
C GLY A 504 -49.79 7.76 -19.70
N PHE A 505 -50.28 6.89 -20.59
CA PHE A 505 -51.64 6.93 -21.11
C PHE A 505 -52.66 6.32 -20.12
N MET A 506 -52.33 5.19 -19.49
CA MET A 506 -53.22 4.48 -18.54
C MET A 506 -53.56 5.32 -17.28
N TYR A 507 -52.63 6.16 -16.82
CA TYR A 507 -52.81 6.95 -15.58
C TYR A 507 -53.81 8.12 -15.70
N ARG A 508 -54.19 8.56 -16.92
CA ARG A 508 -55.05 9.74 -17.12
C ARG A 508 -56.49 9.45 -17.55
N ALA A 509 -56.91 8.19 -17.65
CA ALA A 509 -58.17 7.81 -18.29
C ALA A 509 -59.24 7.20 -17.33
N GLY A 510 -59.11 7.40 -16.01
CA GLY A 510 -59.98 6.80 -14.99
C GLY A 510 -61.30 7.51 -14.65
N ASP A 511 -61.64 8.66 -15.25
CA ASP A 511 -62.66 9.56 -14.69
C ASP A 511 -63.97 9.67 -15.48
N LYS A 512 -64.68 8.56 -15.78
CA LYS A 512 -66.11 8.65 -16.18
C LYS A 512 -67.00 7.48 -15.67
N PRO A 513 -68.22 7.78 -15.16
CA PRO A 513 -69.15 6.80 -14.58
C PRO A 513 -69.83 5.88 -15.61
N ALA A 514 -70.47 4.79 -15.13
CA ALA A 514 -71.19 3.84 -15.97
C ALA A 514 -72.40 4.51 -16.64
N GLN A 515 -72.74 4.10 -17.86
CA GLN A 515 -73.93 4.64 -18.52
C GLN A 515 -75.18 3.87 -18.08
N ARG A 516 -76.18 4.60 -17.55
CA ARG A 516 -77.47 4.04 -17.15
C ARG A 516 -78.39 3.91 -18.38
N LEU A 517 -78.85 2.70 -18.65
CA LEU A 517 -79.79 2.38 -19.73
C LEU A 517 -80.92 1.53 -19.16
N ALA A 518 -82.16 1.99 -19.32
CA ALA A 518 -83.38 1.26 -18.90
C ALA A 518 -83.36 0.73 -17.45
N GLY A 519 -82.84 1.55 -16.52
CA GLY A 519 -82.77 1.20 -15.09
C GLY A 519 -81.55 0.39 -14.68
N GLN A 520 -80.76 -0.12 -15.63
CA GLN A 520 -79.56 -0.93 -15.39
C GLN A 520 -78.29 -0.16 -15.76
N TYR A 521 -77.19 -0.43 -15.06
CA TYR A 521 -75.89 0.16 -15.32
C TYR A 521 -75.07 -0.77 -16.20
N HIS A 522 -74.73 -0.30 -17.41
CA HIS A 522 -73.96 -1.10 -18.35
C HIS A 522 -72.48 -0.75 -18.29
N LEU A 523 -71.67 -1.77 -18.03
CA LEU A 523 -70.22 -1.69 -18.10
C LEU A 523 -69.78 -1.97 -19.53
N ARG A 524 -68.91 -1.11 -20.08
CA ARG A 524 -68.38 -1.29 -21.44
C ARG A 524 -66.86 -1.18 -21.42
N ALA A 525 -66.21 -2.05 -22.20
CA ALA A 525 -64.78 -1.99 -22.45
C ALA A 525 -64.38 -0.64 -23.06
N GLY A 526 -63.39 0.02 -22.47
CA GLY A 526 -62.86 1.29 -22.96
C GLY A 526 -62.27 1.19 -24.37
N TRP A 527 -62.26 2.30 -25.09
CA TRP A 527 -61.72 2.35 -26.47
C TRP A 527 -60.22 1.99 -26.54
N LEU A 528 -59.48 2.22 -25.47
CA LEU A 528 -58.06 1.83 -25.36
C LEU A 528 -57.84 0.35 -25.24
N LEU A 529 -58.69 -0.37 -24.49
CA LEU A 529 -58.62 -1.83 -24.46
C LEU A 529 -58.89 -2.40 -25.85
N ARG A 530 -59.86 -1.82 -26.57
CA ARG A 530 -60.15 -2.18 -27.96
C ARG A 530 -58.95 -1.92 -28.88
N LEU A 531 -58.27 -0.79 -28.72
CA LEU A 531 -57.06 -0.46 -29.47
C LEU A 531 -55.90 -1.39 -29.11
N LEU A 532 -55.70 -1.70 -27.83
CA LEU A 532 -54.68 -2.62 -27.34
C LEU A 532 -54.87 -4.02 -27.92
N VAL A 533 -56.10 -4.49 -28.02
CA VAL A 533 -56.44 -5.75 -28.68
C VAL A 533 -56.04 -5.71 -30.17
N LEU A 534 -56.35 -4.63 -30.89
CA LEU A 534 -55.97 -4.47 -32.30
C LEU A 534 -54.44 -4.41 -32.49
N VAL A 535 -53.73 -3.72 -31.61
CA VAL A 535 -52.26 -3.65 -31.63
C VAL A 535 -51.65 -5.03 -31.35
N ASN A 536 -52.18 -5.78 -30.38
CA ASN A 536 -51.69 -7.14 -30.10
C ASN A 536 -51.89 -8.08 -31.29
N LEU A 537 -53.03 -8.00 -31.99
CA LEU A 537 -53.24 -8.77 -33.21
C LEU A 537 -52.24 -8.38 -34.32
N ALA A 538 -51.92 -7.10 -34.47
CA ALA A 538 -50.92 -6.63 -35.43
C ALA A 538 -49.50 -7.13 -35.08
N VAL A 539 -49.14 -7.13 -33.79
CA VAL A 539 -47.85 -7.67 -33.29
C VAL A 539 -47.73 -9.16 -33.56
N VAL A 540 -48.80 -9.94 -33.33
CA VAL A 540 -48.82 -11.37 -33.66
C VAL A 540 -48.69 -11.60 -35.17
N GLY A 541 -49.37 -10.79 -36.00
CA GLY A 541 -49.24 -10.83 -37.46
C GLY A 541 -47.81 -10.54 -37.95
N ALA A 542 -47.16 -9.53 -37.38
CA ALA A 542 -45.75 -9.24 -37.65
C ALA A 542 -44.83 -10.37 -37.16
N GLY A 543 -45.09 -10.91 -35.96
CA GLY A 543 -44.36 -12.06 -35.41
C GLY A 543 -44.43 -13.28 -36.32
N LEU A 544 -45.60 -13.60 -36.88
CA LEU A 544 -45.80 -14.69 -37.84
C LEU A 544 -44.99 -14.46 -39.12
N PHE A 545 -44.98 -13.21 -39.61
CA PHE A 545 -44.21 -12.82 -40.79
C PHE A 545 -42.70 -12.95 -40.58
N PHE A 546 -42.19 -12.66 -39.38
CA PHE A 546 -40.75 -12.76 -39.09
C PHE A 546 -40.32 -14.19 -38.71
N ALA A 547 -41.21 -15.00 -38.12
CA ALA A 547 -40.93 -16.38 -37.76
C ALA A 547 -40.54 -17.26 -38.97
N ARG A 548 -41.01 -16.93 -40.18
CA ARG A 548 -40.65 -17.64 -41.43
C ARG A 548 -39.18 -17.47 -41.85
N PHE A 549 -38.46 -16.52 -41.25
CA PHE A 549 -37.04 -16.26 -41.53
C PHE A 549 -36.11 -16.85 -40.46
N LEU A 550 -36.65 -17.55 -39.45
CA LEU A 550 -35.87 -18.27 -38.45
C LEU A 550 -35.36 -19.61 -39.02
N ALA A 551 -34.27 -20.15 -38.45
CA ALA A 551 -33.74 -21.45 -38.84
C ALA A 551 -34.71 -22.61 -38.48
N PRO A 552 -34.79 -23.71 -39.27
CA PRO A 552 -35.83 -24.74 -39.11
C PRO A 552 -35.93 -25.38 -37.71
N SER A 553 -34.80 -25.55 -37.02
CA SER A 553 -34.77 -26.13 -35.66
C SER A 553 -35.35 -25.20 -34.58
N GLN A 554 -35.44 -23.90 -34.86
CA GLN A 554 -35.95 -22.88 -33.93
C GLN A 554 -37.38 -22.44 -34.27
N GLN A 555 -37.84 -22.72 -35.49
CA GLN A 555 -39.20 -22.42 -35.94
C GLN A 555 -40.26 -23.10 -35.07
N VAL A 556 -40.03 -24.33 -34.60
CA VAL A 556 -41.01 -25.07 -33.77
C VAL A 556 -41.33 -24.32 -32.47
N TRP A 557 -40.30 -23.85 -31.76
CA TRP A 557 -40.48 -23.09 -30.51
C TRP A 557 -40.98 -21.67 -30.77
N GLY A 558 -40.55 -21.04 -31.87
CA GLY A 558 -41.05 -19.73 -32.30
C GLY A 558 -42.55 -19.77 -32.60
N TYR A 559 -43.02 -20.76 -33.36
CA TYR A 559 -44.44 -20.95 -33.64
C TYR A 559 -45.24 -21.37 -32.40
N ALA A 560 -44.67 -22.17 -31.49
CA ALA A 560 -45.33 -22.53 -30.24
C ALA A 560 -45.56 -21.31 -29.32
N ALA A 561 -44.55 -20.46 -29.13
CA ALA A 561 -44.67 -19.23 -28.34
C ALA A 561 -45.67 -18.26 -28.97
N LEU A 562 -45.63 -18.13 -30.30
CA LEU A 562 -46.54 -17.28 -31.04
C LEU A 562 -47.98 -17.80 -31.03
N GLY A 563 -48.17 -19.11 -31.07
CA GLY A 563 -49.48 -19.76 -30.90
C GLY A 563 -50.09 -19.48 -29.53
N LEU A 564 -49.28 -19.52 -28.46
CA LEU A 564 -49.73 -19.15 -27.11
C LEU A 564 -50.17 -17.68 -27.02
N PHE A 565 -49.40 -16.78 -27.66
CA PHE A 565 -49.75 -15.36 -27.78
C PHE A 565 -51.03 -15.14 -28.57
N LEU A 566 -51.25 -15.92 -29.63
CA LEU A 566 -52.43 -15.84 -30.48
C LEU A 566 -53.68 -16.31 -29.72
N LEU A 567 -53.56 -17.38 -28.91
CA LEU A 567 -54.62 -17.84 -28.00
C LEU A 567 -54.97 -16.78 -26.95
N ALA A 568 -53.96 -16.13 -26.34
CA ALA A 568 -54.18 -15.04 -25.39
C ALA A 568 -54.85 -13.82 -26.05
N ALA A 569 -54.40 -13.44 -27.25
CA ALA A 569 -55.01 -12.34 -28.00
C ALA A 569 -56.47 -12.64 -28.39
N LEU A 570 -56.76 -13.85 -28.86
CA LEU A 570 -58.13 -14.29 -29.17
C LEU A 570 -59.04 -14.26 -27.95
N TYR A 571 -58.53 -14.69 -26.79
CA TYR A 571 -59.27 -14.59 -25.53
C TYR A 571 -59.59 -13.14 -25.16
N LEU A 572 -58.63 -12.22 -25.32
CA LEU A 572 -58.84 -10.80 -25.05
C LEU A 572 -59.84 -10.15 -26.02
N VAL A 573 -59.84 -10.53 -27.31
CA VAL A 573 -60.87 -10.12 -28.28
C VAL A 573 -62.25 -10.58 -27.81
N TYR A 574 -62.36 -11.86 -27.44
CA TYR A 574 -63.60 -12.44 -26.95
C TYR A 574 -64.09 -11.70 -25.69
N ALA A 575 -63.22 -11.50 -24.70
CA ALA A 575 -63.55 -10.79 -23.47
C ALA A 575 -64.00 -9.35 -23.75
N ALA A 576 -63.27 -8.60 -24.57
CA ALA A 576 -63.50 -7.16 -24.75
C ALA A 576 -64.71 -6.81 -25.64
N PHE A 577 -65.01 -7.65 -26.64
CA PHE A 577 -66.05 -7.34 -27.64
C PHE A 577 -67.28 -8.23 -27.55
N CYS A 578 -67.12 -9.47 -27.09
CA CYS A 578 -68.19 -10.45 -27.12
C CYS A 578 -68.85 -10.66 -25.76
N THR A 579 -68.22 -10.25 -24.64
CA THR A 579 -68.86 -10.31 -23.33
C THR A 579 -69.55 -8.98 -23.02
N ARG A 580 -70.79 -9.05 -22.52
CA ARG A 580 -71.54 -7.89 -22.03
C ARG A 580 -71.78 -8.07 -20.54
N THR A 581 -71.48 -7.03 -19.79
CA THR A 581 -71.66 -7.00 -18.33
C THR A 581 -72.48 -5.79 -17.93
N TRP A 582 -73.44 -6.00 -17.04
CA TRP A 582 -74.27 -4.95 -16.50
C TRP A 582 -74.81 -5.36 -15.14
N PHE A 583 -75.22 -4.39 -14.34
CA PHE A 583 -75.79 -4.65 -13.03
C PHE A 583 -77.04 -3.81 -12.79
N ASP A 584 -77.88 -4.33 -11.91
CA ASP A 584 -79.03 -3.62 -11.37
C ASP A 584 -78.96 -3.60 -9.84
N ASP A 585 -80.07 -3.24 -9.19
CA ASP A 585 -80.12 -3.10 -7.74
C ASP A 585 -79.96 -4.44 -6.98
N ARG A 586 -80.04 -5.60 -7.65
CA ARG A 586 -80.07 -6.92 -6.98
C ARG A 586 -78.97 -7.86 -7.44
N ALA A 587 -78.48 -7.74 -8.67
CA ALA A 587 -77.53 -8.68 -9.24
C ALA A 587 -76.62 -8.09 -10.30
N LEU A 588 -75.48 -8.76 -10.49
CA LEU A 588 -74.57 -8.59 -11.61
C LEU A 588 -74.88 -9.64 -12.69
N HIS A 589 -75.04 -9.18 -13.92
CA HIS A 589 -75.36 -10.00 -15.07
C HIS A 589 -74.19 -10.05 -16.05
N PHE A 590 -73.86 -11.25 -16.49
CA PHE A 590 -72.87 -11.54 -17.51
C PHE A 590 -73.55 -12.24 -18.66
N ASP A 591 -73.32 -11.76 -19.87
CA ASP A 591 -73.81 -12.41 -21.08
C ASP A 591 -72.66 -12.58 -22.04
N SER A 592 -72.39 -13.84 -22.39
CA SER A 592 -71.32 -14.16 -23.31
C SER A 592 -71.75 -15.27 -24.28
N PRO A 593 -71.36 -15.17 -25.56
CA PRO A 593 -71.74 -16.16 -26.57
C PRO A 593 -71.30 -17.59 -26.25
N LEU A 594 -70.14 -17.78 -25.58
CA LEU A 594 -69.60 -19.11 -25.28
C LEU A 594 -69.92 -19.58 -23.85
N GLY A 595 -70.07 -18.65 -22.90
CA GLY A 595 -70.32 -18.96 -21.49
C GLY A 595 -71.80 -18.89 -21.08
N GLY A 596 -72.68 -18.49 -21.99
CA GLY A 596 -74.10 -18.24 -21.73
C GLY A 596 -74.35 -17.01 -20.86
N ARG A 597 -75.62 -16.79 -20.51
CA ARG A 597 -76.02 -15.75 -19.56
C ARG A 597 -75.94 -16.29 -18.14
N LYS A 598 -75.20 -15.59 -17.28
CA LYS A 598 -75.09 -15.85 -15.84
C LYS A 598 -75.52 -14.63 -15.06
N THR A 599 -76.33 -14.85 -14.04
CA THR A 599 -76.76 -13.81 -13.10
C THR A 599 -76.24 -14.18 -11.73
N ILE A 600 -75.53 -13.25 -11.12
CA ILE A 600 -74.88 -13.41 -9.82
C ILE A 600 -75.51 -12.37 -8.91
N ARG A 601 -76.32 -12.83 -7.95
CA ARG A 601 -76.91 -11.92 -6.97
C ARG A 601 -75.84 -11.47 -5.98
N PHE A 602 -75.95 -10.23 -5.51
CA PHE A 602 -74.97 -9.66 -4.59
C PHE A 602 -74.91 -10.38 -3.24
N ASP A 603 -75.99 -11.04 -2.81
CA ASP A 603 -76.05 -11.87 -1.59
C ASP A 603 -75.36 -13.23 -1.71
N ARG A 604 -75.04 -13.69 -2.94
CA ARG A 604 -74.35 -14.97 -3.20
C ARG A 604 -73.01 -14.78 -3.90
N ILE A 605 -72.44 -13.59 -3.77
CA ILE A 605 -71.23 -13.18 -4.50
C ILE A 605 -70.02 -14.08 -4.17
N ALA A 606 -69.97 -14.66 -2.97
CA ALA A 606 -68.89 -15.55 -2.53
C ALA A 606 -68.79 -16.88 -3.33
N GLU A 607 -69.82 -17.26 -4.10
CA GLU A 607 -69.83 -18.51 -4.87
C GLU A 607 -69.06 -18.42 -6.21
N VAL A 608 -68.42 -17.28 -6.52
CA VAL A 608 -67.78 -17.04 -7.82
C VAL A 608 -66.29 -17.40 -7.81
N GLY A 609 -65.91 -18.35 -8.66
CA GLY A 609 -64.53 -18.79 -8.84
C GLY A 609 -63.61 -17.72 -9.47
N TRP A 610 -62.31 -17.87 -9.21
CA TRP A 610 -61.26 -16.94 -9.62
C TRP A 610 -61.19 -16.78 -11.14
N SER A 611 -61.34 -15.54 -11.64
CA SER A 611 -60.90 -15.21 -12.99
C SER A 611 -59.44 -14.72 -12.91
N TRP A 612 -58.52 -15.51 -13.46
CA TRP A 612 -57.10 -15.15 -13.46
C TRP A 612 -56.77 -14.21 -14.61
N VAL A 613 -55.86 -13.28 -14.31
CA VAL A 613 -55.02 -12.46 -15.20
C VAL A 613 -55.48 -11.02 -15.46
N ALA A 614 -54.72 -10.12 -14.80
CA ALA A 614 -54.36 -8.75 -15.14
C ALA A 614 -55.45 -7.64 -15.06
N GLN A 615 -55.16 -6.67 -14.17
CA GLN A 615 -55.76 -5.34 -14.06
C GLN A 615 -57.22 -5.29 -13.56
N CYS A 616 -57.43 -5.72 -12.32
CA CYS A 616 -58.70 -5.60 -11.62
C CYS A 616 -58.47 -5.10 -10.19
N ASP A 617 -59.24 -4.10 -9.76
CA ASP A 617 -59.61 -4.04 -8.34
C ASP A 617 -60.54 -5.21 -8.08
N TYR A 618 -60.47 -5.76 -6.88
CA TYR A 618 -61.36 -6.82 -6.47
C TYR A 618 -62.41 -6.25 -5.51
N VAL A 619 -63.61 -6.81 -5.58
CA VAL A 619 -64.62 -6.62 -4.55
C VAL A 619 -64.49 -7.78 -3.57
N GLU A 620 -64.21 -7.48 -2.31
CA GLU A 620 -64.08 -8.49 -1.24
C GLU A 620 -65.39 -8.58 -0.47
N SER A 621 -65.94 -9.78 -0.33
CA SER A 621 -67.05 -10.01 0.59
C SER A 621 -66.58 -9.85 2.04
N ALA A 622 -67.50 -9.62 2.98
CA ALA A 622 -67.18 -9.56 4.42
C ALA A 622 -66.46 -10.83 4.92
N ASP A 623 -66.68 -11.96 4.24
CA ASP A 623 -66.07 -13.26 4.55
C ASP A 623 -64.68 -13.44 3.89
N GLY A 624 -64.17 -12.41 3.20
CA GLY A 624 -62.84 -12.37 2.58
C GLY A 624 -62.76 -12.93 1.15
N VAL A 625 -63.88 -13.24 0.50
CA VAL A 625 -63.88 -13.80 -0.87
C VAL A 625 -63.85 -12.68 -1.90
N ARG A 626 -62.90 -12.74 -2.84
CA ARG A 626 -62.60 -11.67 -3.79
C ARG A 626 -63.12 -11.95 -5.19
N ILE A 627 -63.92 -11.04 -5.73
CA ILE A 627 -64.33 -11.04 -7.14
C ILE A 627 -63.57 -9.96 -7.86
N TYR A 628 -62.72 -10.37 -8.79
CA TYR A 628 -61.91 -9.47 -9.59
C TYR A 628 -62.77 -8.80 -10.67
N VAL A 629 -62.86 -7.46 -10.65
CA VAL A 629 -63.56 -6.66 -11.66
C VAL A 629 -62.53 -5.80 -12.39
N SER A 630 -62.46 -5.93 -13.72
CA SER A 630 -61.42 -5.22 -14.48
C SER A 630 -61.56 -3.71 -14.38
N GLN A 631 -60.48 -3.02 -13.99
CA GLN A 631 -60.39 -1.55 -13.99
C GLN A 631 -60.53 -0.95 -15.40
N MET A 632 -60.42 -1.78 -16.44
CA MET A 632 -60.60 -1.38 -17.83
C MET A 632 -62.07 -1.18 -18.25
N LEU A 633 -63.01 -1.54 -17.36
CA LEU A 633 -64.43 -1.30 -17.52
C LEU A 633 -64.81 0.05 -16.91
N HIS A 634 -65.51 0.89 -17.66
CA HIS A 634 -65.96 2.19 -17.15
C HIS A 634 -67.05 2.01 -16.10
N GLY A 635 -66.91 2.70 -14.96
CA GLY A 635 -67.91 2.72 -13.87
C GLY A 635 -67.70 1.70 -12.75
N CYS A 636 -66.53 1.07 -12.64
CA CYS A 636 -66.19 0.16 -11.55
C CYS A 636 -66.34 0.78 -10.15
N ALA A 637 -66.07 2.08 -9.99
CA ALA A 637 -66.21 2.77 -8.72
C ALA A 637 -67.67 2.81 -8.22
N GLU A 638 -68.64 3.04 -9.12
CA GLU A 638 -70.07 3.06 -8.74
C GLU A 638 -70.58 1.66 -8.38
N LEU A 639 -70.11 0.64 -9.10
CA LEU A 639 -70.40 -0.75 -8.74
C LEU A 639 -69.83 -1.09 -7.36
N TYR A 640 -68.61 -0.65 -7.07
CA TYR A 640 -67.94 -0.86 -5.79
C TYR A 640 -68.74 -0.21 -4.64
N GLN A 641 -69.08 1.08 -4.78
CA GLN A 641 -69.90 1.80 -3.80
C GLN A 641 -71.27 1.15 -3.57
N ARG A 642 -71.90 0.62 -4.62
CA ARG A 642 -73.20 -0.05 -4.49
C ARG A 642 -73.10 -1.33 -3.68
N ILE A 643 -72.04 -2.11 -3.88
CA ILE A 643 -71.83 -3.36 -3.13
C ILE A 643 -71.54 -3.07 -1.65
N GLU A 644 -70.75 -2.03 -1.36
CA GLU A 644 -70.51 -1.58 0.03
C GLU A 644 -71.82 -1.18 0.74
N ALA A 645 -72.73 -0.50 0.04
CA ALA A 645 -74.01 -0.06 0.61
C ALA A 645 -74.93 -1.24 0.98
N GLU A 646 -75.03 -2.28 0.16
CA GLU A 646 -75.86 -3.47 0.45
C GLU A 646 -75.27 -4.33 1.58
N GLN A 647 -73.94 -4.31 1.79
CA GLN A 647 -73.30 -5.02 2.91
C GLN A 647 -73.46 -4.30 4.26
N GLY A 648 -73.65 -2.97 4.25
CA GLY A 648 -73.85 -2.18 5.47
C GLY A 648 -75.22 -2.36 6.15
N GLU A 649 -76.23 -2.85 5.44
CA GLU A 649 -77.58 -3.05 6.00
C GLU A 649 -77.74 -4.35 6.83
N SER A 650 -76.74 -5.27 6.86
CA SER A 650 -76.85 -6.54 7.59
C SER A 650 -76.01 -6.68 8.88
N VAL A 651 -75.37 -5.61 9.38
CA VAL A 651 -74.61 -5.68 10.65
C VAL A 651 -74.91 -4.47 11.54
N THR A 652 -76.11 -4.44 12.15
CA THR A 652 -76.30 -3.74 13.42
C THR A 652 -75.95 -4.69 14.57
N GLN A 653 -74.72 -4.64 15.07
CA GLN A 653 -74.40 -4.61 16.51
C GLN A 653 -72.90 -4.34 16.72
N PRO A 654 -72.53 -3.64 17.81
CA PRO A 654 -71.30 -2.85 17.89
C PRO A 654 -70.11 -3.64 18.41
N LEU A 655 -68.92 -3.22 17.96
CA LEU A 655 -67.60 -3.69 18.37
C LEU A 655 -67.41 -3.64 19.90
N ALA A 656 -67.17 -4.81 20.49
CA ALA A 656 -66.38 -5.04 21.69
C ALA A 656 -65.28 -6.05 21.35
#